data_AF-A0A1Z5K7A0-F1
#
_entry.id   AF-A0A1Z5K7A0-F1
#
_cell.length_a   1.000
_cell.length_b   1.000
_cell.length_c   1.000
_cell.angle_alpha   90.00
_cell.angle_beta   90.00
_cell.angle_gamma   90.00
#
_symmetry.space_group_name_H-M   'P 1'
#
loop_
_entity.id
_entity.type
_entity.pdbx_description
1 polymer ?
#
loop_
_entity_poly.entity_id
_entity_poly.type
_entity_poly.pdbx_seq_one_letter_code
_entity_poly.pdbx_strand_id
1 'polypeptide(L)'
;MNFETSSSVSSSGFSSSSFRSQSTTSPSFKDAKPKTTGSVGIMLVGIGGYNGTTLLAGIMAHRLNITWRGPFGDIRTPNYNGCITQLNMKGGGVGFKDRVKGLADATSAAVGGWDIRPTKCGDALLEQQILDYDLVRQVQDDLNKINIFKGAYDSRFIGPSQHATATHILTDFEAPNASETLKCIRADIRYFKWKNGVVGHTTVIWSASVEPNSELVGTWKSADELLAAFEQSESQRGGPIPPSLIYATAALLEGCSFINGGSQNTLGCPGLMDLARQQQGVYCLGTDFKAGQTKFKTAAVEYLRTMGLTPLVIASSNHLGNNDMRNLASAPDTSKAKLRVKHDIFAPWEENIDHKVSIMYTELINDEKRDFVEYTSAGFLGQLHTMVTYTRASDSVLCVPLILDGAVWCDFFSRCSWPYEKVAKALAYLFKVPEGAATGADPGFFAQMRELDAQAMAANESRGSGKDAGKRVRIITNEKAKTEWAVPEGGVICAGLACVDMQLNNATGGDGGEGIESFQGEKSIGGGSVSMACKTLARLCHGEAQDSVHAQTPAVLSNIVPICKIGMDGTGDKLLNLLEATGETCRNVNVRHLKNNRDPEGRTALSVLPIYRDGRRGCFFDAASNVTFSAKEIISDLKSLRNGENATYGAFLFGYPHLLPELQGQALAQVLIEARNVLVNGGICAVDLNGVPEVLFQRDKRSGLRADMKSDPVIGAALQHTDILHMNEEELCLLTGCIMTGNTVQDDGTIRQAVKLFLDAGVGIVVVTRGKLGSVVYCNSKLRPTLPASWEGGSVATPASMLARGTMINSNGAGDAFTAGFLLAAMLRHTGVDVKDDAEMSSPSSRGTPTKSPAKKQLTPYALYMQENYLTLKTQLQGDKKAIFSKCHELWENESPAVKAMYERRASEENNTATQTEDVNSSFDSSQMMTDSIKERTLSLESAATLATLIAARHIDVSTRDDLHLDLNTLLEHCLLLPNDGLEEI
;
A
#
# COMPACT_ATOMS: atom_id res chain seq x y z
N MET A 1 22.07 53.68 -48.13
CA MET A 1 21.68 55.01 -48.63
C MET A 1 20.53 55.52 -47.77
N ASN A 2 20.57 56.80 -47.41
CA ASN A 2 19.51 57.69 -46.89
C ASN A 2 18.54 57.10 -45.82
N PHE A 3 18.61 57.47 -44.53
CA PHE A 3 18.17 58.75 -43.91
C PHE A 3 16.76 59.19 -44.31
N GLU A 4 15.85 59.34 -43.33
CA GLU A 4 15.33 60.66 -42.92
C GLU A 4 14.54 60.64 -41.60
N THR A 5 14.36 61.81 -40.99
CA THR A 5 13.78 62.04 -39.65
C THR A 5 12.86 63.26 -39.63
N SER A 6 11.64 63.14 -39.09
CA SER A 6 10.81 64.22 -38.52
C SER A 6 9.56 63.59 -37.88
N SER A 7 9.19 63.73 -36.60
CA SER A 7 9.06 64.88 -35.68
C SER A 7 7.72 65.63 -35.76
N SER A 8 6.76 65.25 -34.91
CA SER A 8 5.80 66.18 -34.28
C SER A 8 5.30 65.59 -32.95
N VAL A 9 5.12 66.44 -31.94
CA VAL A 9 4.85 66.05 -30.54
C VAL A 9 3.50 66.59 -30.09
N SER A 10 2.73 65.79 -29.35
CA SER A 10 1.71 66.29 -28.42
C SER A 10 1.69 65.44 -27.14
N SER A 11 2.04 66.06 -26.02
CA SER A 11 1.83 65.58 -24.64
C SER A 11 0.34 65.30 -24.36
N SER A 12 -0.10 64.50 -23.38
CA SER A 12 0.45 64.09 -22.07
C SER A 12 -0.26 62.82 -21.57
N GLY A 13 0.29 61.99 -20.69
CA GLY A 13 1.60 62.03 -20.03
C GLY A 13 1.78 60.84 -19.08
N PHE A 14 3.02 60.56 -18.67
CA PHE A 14 3.39 59.57 -17.66
C PHE A 14 4.50 60.17 -16.80
N SER A 15 4.32 60.18 -15.47
CA SER A 15 5.31 60.74 -14.54
C SER A 15 6.41 59.73 -14.21
N SER A 16 7.65 60.18 -14.34
CA SER A 16 8.88 59.44 -14.06
C SER A 16 9.05 58.99 -12.62
N SER A 17 9.67 57.81 -12.42
CA SER A 17 10.53 57.55 -11.27
C SER A 17 11.79 56.80 -11.71
N SER A 18 12.95 57.24 -11.22
CA SER A 18 14.26 56.74 -11.62
C SER A 18 14.90 55.88 -10.53
N PHE A 19 15.53 54.77 -10.94
CA PHE A 19 16.62 54.07 -10.26
C PHE A 19 16.51 53.78 -8.75
N ARG A 20 16.37 52.50 -8.42
CA ARG A 20 17.08 51.90 -7.28
C ARG A 20 17.57 50.51 -7.62
N SER A 21 18.77 50.18 -7.13
CA SER A 21 19.47 48.92 -7.35
C SER A 21 18.65 47.69 -6.93
N GLN A 22 18.51 46.71 -7.82
CA GLN A 22 18.06 45.37 -7.42
C GLN A 22 19.27 44.49 -7.07
N SER A 23 19.27 44.00 -5.84
CA SER A 23 20.18 42.98 -5.34
C SER A 23 19.93 41.63 -6.00
N THR A 24 21.00 40.86 -6.18
CA THR A 24 20.95 39.44 -6.54
C THR A 24 20.09 38.63 -5.57
N THR A 25 18.92 38.18 -6.00
CA THR A 25 18.15 37.12 -5.33
C THR A 25 18.27 35.83 -6.14
N SER A 26 18.76 34.78 -5.49
CA SER A 26 18.76 33.40 -5.99
C SER A 26 17.34 32.93 -6.35
N PRO A 27 17.17 32.03 -7.33
CA PRO A 27 15.88 31.40 -7.59
C PRO A 27 15.46 30.57 -6.38
N SER A 28 14.42 31.02 -5.70
CA SER A 28 13.81 30.29 -4.59
C SER A 28 13.12 29.02 -5.13
N PHE A 29 13.65 27.84 -4.79
CA PHE A 29 12.93 26.57 -4.95
C PHE A 29 11.71 26.53 -4.00
N LYS A 30 10.61 27.14 -4.46
CA LYS A 30 9.27 27.00 -3.91
C LYS A 30 8.33 26.77 -5.09
N ASP A 31 7.46 25.77 -4.95
CA ASP A 31 6.42 25.30 -5.91
C ASP A 31 6.68 24.00 -6.69
N ALA A 32 7.54 23.11 -6.18
CA ALA A 32 7.50 21.68 -6.53
C ALA A 32 6.52 20.89 -5.63
N LYS A 33 5.23 21.29 -5.59
CA LYS A 33 4.15 20.45 -5.03
C LYS A 33 3.58 19.57 -6.14
N PRO A 34 3.63 18.23 -6.05
CA PRO A 34 3.01 17.36 -7.05
C PRO A 34 1.48 17.58 -7.09
N LYS A 35 0.97 18.04 -8.22
CA LYS A 35 -0.47 18.17 -8.51
C LYS A 35 -0.97 16.98 -9.33
N THR A 36 -0.86 15.74 -8.85
CA THR A 36 -1.51 14.58 -9.50
C THR A 36 -2.04 13.56 -8.51
N THR A 37 -3.05 12.81 -8.94
CA THR A 37 -3.75 11.75 -8.20
C THR A 37 -3.11 10.37 -8.36
N GLY A 38 -1.86 10.28 -8.82
CA GLY A 38 -1.18 8.99 -9.05
C GLY A 38 0.24 9.11 -9.58
N SER A 39 1.22 9.28 -8.67
CA SER A 39 2.65 9.10 -9.00
C SER A 39 2.99 7.61 -8.99
N VAL A 40 3.11 7.02 -10.20
CA VAL A 40 3.60 5.65 -10.44
C VAL A 40 5.13 5.59 -10.26
N GLY A 41 5.65 4.50 -9.72
CA GLY A 41 7.09 4.24 -9.60
C GLY A 41 7.61 3.36 -10.75
N ILE A 42 8.69 3.78 -11.41
CA ILE A 42 9.39 3.00 -12.44
C ILE A 42 10.84 2.83 -12.00
N MET A 43 11.26 1.59 -11.76
CA MET A 43 12.65 1.28 -11.42
C MET A 43 13.29 0.45 -12.52
N LEU A 44 14.32 0.99 -13.18
CA LEU A 44 15.02 0.31 -14.27
C LEU A 44 16.26 -0.40 -13.77
N VAL A 45 16.37 -1.70 -14.05
CA VAL A 45 17.68 -2.38 -14.09
C VAL A 45 18.32 -2.05 -15.44
N GLY A 46 19.50 -1.43 -15.44
CA GLY A 46 20.13 -0.85 -16.63
C GLY A 46 19.69 0.60 -16.94
N ILE A 47 19.52 1.45 -15.92
CA ILE A 47 19.03 2.84 -16.08
C ILE A 47 19.93 3.73 -16.95
N GLY A 48 21.25 3.50 -16.96
CA GLY A 48 22.19 4.17 -17.86
C GLY A 48 22.25 3.54 -19.26
N GLY A 49 21.44 2.51 -19.53
CA GLY A 49 21.29 1.88 -20.84
C GLY A 49 20.49 2.76 -21.80
N TYR A 50 20.53 2.41 -23.10
CA TYR A 50 19.94 3.20 -24.20
C TYR A 50 18.44 3.48 -23.98
N ASN A 51 17.68 2.49 -23.49
CA ASN A 51 16.27 2.67 -23.12
C ASN A 51 16.09 3.59 -21.90
N GLY A 52 16.95 3.45 -20.87
CA GLY A 52 16.78 4.16 -19.60
C GLY A 52 17.09 5.65 -19.70
N THR A 53 18.18 6.00 -20.37
CA THR A 53 18.52 7.40 -20.69
C THR A 53 17.45 8.05 -21.58
N THR A 54 16.93 7.32 -22.58
CA THR A 54 15.86 7.79 -23.48
C THR A 54 14.54 8.01 -22.73
N LEU A 55 14.16 7.10 -21.82
CA LEU A 55 12.99 7.26 -20.93
C LEU A 55 13.11 8.51 -20.08
N LEU A 56 14.26 8.67 -19.41
CA LEU A 56 14.54 9.81 -18.54
C LEU A 56 14.51 11.13 -19.30
N ALA A 57 15.16 11.19 -20.47
CA ALA A 57 15.14 12.36 -21.35
C ALA A 57 13.72 12.71 -21.82
N GLY A 58 12.92 11.71 -22.21
CA GLY A 58 11.53 11.90 -22.62
C GLY A 58 10.67 12.49 -21.50
N ILE A 59 10.72 11.90 -20.30
CA ILE A 59 9.97 12.41 -19.13
C ILE A 59 10.46 13.82 -18.74
N MET A 60 11.77 14.08 -18.76
CA MET A 60 12.33 15.40 -18.46
C MET A 60 11.86 16.46 -19.47
N ALA A 61 11.85 16.12 -20.76
CA ALA A 61 11.38 17.00 -21.83
C ALA A 61 9.90 17.38 -21.66
N HIS A 62 9.04 16.42 -21.30
CA HIS A 62 7.63 16.68 -20.97
C HIS A 62 7.48 17.57 -19.73
N ARG A 63 8.17 17.25 -18.63
CA ARG A 63 8.11 18.02 -17.37
C ARG A 63 8.49 19.49 -17.54
N LEU A 64 9.57 19.73 -18.29
CA LEU A 64 10.13 21.05 -18.49
C LEU A 64 9.56 21.75 -19.75
N ASN A 65 8.64 21.11 -20.48
CA ASN A 65 8.07 21.59 -21.75
C ASN A 65 9.15 22.03 -22.77
N ILE A 66 10.25 21.27 -22.85
CA ILE A 66 11.42 21.60 -23.68
C ILE A 66 11.05 21.53 -25.16
N THR A 67 11.33 22.62 -25.89
CA THR A 67 11.33 22.59 -27.36
C THR A 67 12.77 22.52 -27.88
N TRP A 68 12.97 21.85 -28.99
CA TRP A 68 14.30 21.68 -29.58
C TRP A 68 14.25 21.73 -31.10
N ARG A 69 15.40 21.97 -31.73
CA ARG A 69 15.56 21.94 -33.18
C ARG A 69 15.84 20.52 -33.65
N GLY A 70 15.01 20.02 -34.56
CA GLY A 70 15.26 18.81 -35.32
C GLY A 70 16.35 19.00 -36.39
N PRO A 71 16.78 17.91 -37.05
CA PRO A 71 17.89 17.90 -38.00
C PRO A 71 17.62 18.73 -39.27
N PHE A 72 16.36 19.09 -39.55
CA PHE A 72 15.99 19.95 -40.67
C PHE A 72 15.70 21.40 -40.25
N GLY A 73 16.02 21.76 -39.00
CA GLY A 73 15.74 23.08 -38.42
C GLY A 73 14.30 23.27 -37.93
N ASP A 74 13.46 22.23 -38.06
CA ASP A 74 12.10 22.15 -37.53
C ASP A 74 12.09 22.28 -36.00
N ILE A 75 11.11 22.99 -35.43
CA ILE A 75 10.92 23.04 -33.98
C ILE A 75 10.06 21.84 -33.56
N ARG A 76 10.61 21.03 -32.67
CA ARG A 76 9.99 19.83 -32.11
C ARG A 76 9.55 20.06 -30.67
N THR A 77 8.52 19.33 -30.27
CA THR A 77 7.92 19.34 -28.93
C THR A 77 7.82 17.91 -28.40
N PRO A 78 7.86 17.70 -27.07
CA PRO A 78 7.76 16.37 -26.49
C PRO A 78 6.38 15.78 -26.79
N ASN A 79 6.34 14.47 -26.98
CA ASN A 79 5.12 13.71 -27.23
C ASN A 79 5.30 12.29 -26.68
N TYR A 80 4.21 11.54 -26.57
CA TYR A 80 4.20 10.13 -26.13
C TYR A 80 3.78 9.21 -27.29
N ASN A 81 4.23 9.49 -28.52
CA ASN A 81 3.94 8.64 -29.66
C ASN A 81 4.43 7.21 -29.40
N GLY A 82 3.59 6.23 -29.74
CA GLY A 82 3.82 4.81 -29.44
C GLY A 82 3.33 4.36 -28.06
N CYS A 83 3.14 5.26 -27.08
CA CYS A 83 2.68 4.91 -25.73
C CYS A 83 1.15 4.88 -25.71
N ILE A 84 0.54 3.71 -25.88
CA ILE A 84 -0.93 3.62 -26.06
C ILE A 84 -1.71 4.05 -24.82
N THR A 85 -1.10 4.01 -23.62
CA THR A 85 -1.69 4.52 -22.38
C THR A 85 -1.74 6.04 -22.30
N GLN A 86 -0.87 6.74 -23.04
CA GLN A 86 -0.72 8.20 -22.98
C GLN A 86 -1.35 8.93 -24.18
N LEU A 87 -1.89 8.19 -25.15
CA LEU A 87 -2.55 8.70 -26.35
C LEU A 87 -4.07 8.62 -26.23
N ASN A 88 -4.75 9.63 -26.78
CA ASN A 88 -6.20 9.62 -27.01
C ASN A 88 -6.53 8.85 -28.30
N MET A 89 -7.73 8.30 -28.41
CA MET A 89 -8.16 7.55 -29.59
C MET A 89 -8.21 8.43 -30.86
N LYS A 90 -7.64 7.93 -31.97
CA LYS A 90 -7.70 8.57 -33.30
C LYS A 90 -8.02 7.56 -34.41
N GLY A 91 -8.55 8.06 -35.53
CA GLY A 91 -9.15 7.32 -36.65
C GLY A 91 -8.50 5.98 -37.00
N GLY A 92 -9.09 4.88 -36.54
CA GLY A 92 -8.62 3.50 -36.74
C GLY A 92 -8.32 2.75 -35.44
N GLY A 93 -8.07 3.46 -34.33
CA GLY A 93 -8.08 2.90 -32.98
C GLY A 93 -6.74 2.39 -32.44
N VAL A 94 -5.99 3.27 -31.77
CA VAL A 94 -5.18 2.91 -30.58
C VAL A 94 -4.95 4.16 -29.74
N GLY A 95 -5.19 4.05 -28.44
CA GLY A 95 -5.16 5.14 -27.47
C GLY A 95 -6.15 4.85 -26.35
N PHE A 96 -5.67 4.82 -25.10
CA PHE A 96 -6.47 4.45 -23.92
C PHE A 96 -6.64 5.61 -22.93
N LYS A 97 -5.95 6.75 -23.09
CA LYS A 97 -5.94 7.87 -22.14
C LYS A 97 -7.33 8.49 -21.90
N ASP A 98 -8.14 8.52 -22.94
CA ASP A 98 -9.53 9.01 -22.95
C ASP A 98 -10.58 7.90 -22.74
N ARG A 99 -10.20 6.63 -22.96
CA ARG A 99 -11.10 5.48 -22.81
C ARG A 99 -11.10 4.86 -21.42
N VAL A 100 -9.94 4.85 -20.74
CA VAL A 100 -9.76 4.26 -19.41
C VAL A 100 -9.58 5.35 -18.37
N LYS A 101 -10.49 5.43 -17.40
CA LYS A 101 -10.51 6.52 -16.42
C LYS A 101 -9.39 6.36 -15.40
N GLY A 102 -8.59 7.41 -15.25
CA GLY A 102 -7.55 7.50 -14.22
C GLY A 102 -6.37 6.57 -14.45
N LEU A 103 -5.95 6.38 -15.71
CA LEU A 103 -4.58 5.93 -16.01
C LEU A 103 -3.55 6.94 -15.45
N ALA A 104 -2.39 6.45 -15.03
CA ALA A 104 -1.31 7.31 -14.56
C ALA A 104 -0.72 8.14 -15.71
N ASP A 105 -0.41 9.41 -15.43
CA ASP A 105 0.32 10.28 -16.35
C ASP A 105 1.81 9.96 -16.28
N ALA A 106 2.39 9.49 -17.38
CA ALA A 106 3.81 9.18 -17.49
C ALA A 106 4.72 10.37 -17.13
N THR A 107 4.26 11.61 -17.31
CA THR A 107 4.98 12.83 -16.92
C THR A 107 5.21 12.90 -15.41
N SER A 108 4.30 12.32 -14.62
CA SER A 108 4.34 12.30 -13.15
C SER A 108 5.08 11.09 -12.56
N ALA A 109 5.57 10.16 -13.37
CA ALA A 109 6.20 8.93 -12.88
C ALA A 109 7.53 9.20 -12.14
N ALA A 110 7.68 8.71 -10.91
CA ALA A 110 9.00 8.62 -10.28
C ALA A 110 9.85 7.62 -11.09
N VAL A 111 11.08 7.98 -11.45
CA VAL A 111 11.99 7.10 -12.19
C VAL A 111 13.35 7.03 -11.49
N GLY A 112 13.83 5.82 -11.28
CA GLY A 112 15.13 5.52 -10.67
C GLY A 112 15.58 4.12 -11.04
N GLY A 113 16.66 3.61 -10.42
CA GLY A 113 17.14 2.26 -10.68
C GLY A 113 18.66 2.11 -10.65
N TRP A 114 19.13 1.01 -11.24
CA TRP A 114 20.49 0.50 -11.12
C TRP A 114 21.19 0.48 -12.47
N ASP A 115 22.51 0.66 -12.48
CA ASP A 115 23.38 0.28 -13.61
C ASP A 115 24.69 -0.27 -13.03
N ILE A 116 25.32 -1.20 -13.74
CA ILE A 116 26.64 -1.74 -13.36
C ILE A 116 27.78 -0.79 -13.76
N ARG A 117 27.49 0.26 -14.53
CA ARG A 117 28.46 1.25 -15.03
C ARG A 117 28.34 2.57 -14.28
N PRO A 118 29.45 3.28 -13.99
CA PRO A 118 29.43 4.55 -13.25
C PRO A 118 29.07 5.77 -14.11
N THR A 119 28.89 5.60 -15.42
CA THR A 119 28.57 6.70 -16.34
C THR A 119 27.22 7.32 -15.98
N LYS A 120 27.22 8.63 -15.75
CA LYS A 120 26.01 9.38 -15.40
C LYS A 120 25.01 9.39 -16.56
N CYS A 121 23.71 9.43 -16.26
CA CYS A 121 22.66 9.26 -17.26
C CYS A 121 22.67 10.30 -18.40
N GLY A 122 23.08 11.55 -18.14
CA GLY A 122 23.17 12.59 -19.16
C GLY A 122 24.37 12.40 -20.09
N ASP A 123 25.52 12.03 -19.53
CA ASP A 123 26.73 11.73 -20.29
C ASP A 123 26.53 10.46 -21.13
N ALA A 124 25.91 9.43 -20.56
CA ALA A 124 25.52 8.22 -21.28
C ALA A 124 24.55 8.54 -22.43
N LEU A 125 23.55 9.41 -22.23
CA LEU A 125 22.63 9.84 -23.30
C LEU A 125 23.37 10.51 -24.48
N LEU A 126 24.37 11.36 -24.17
CA LEU A 126 25.19 12.04 -25.16
C LEU A 126 26.05 11.06 -25.97
N GLU A 127 26.69 10.09 -25.30
CA GLU A 127 27.48 9.04 -25.96
C GLU A 127 26.62 8.13 -26.86
N GLN A 128 25.37 7.88 -26.48
CA GLN A 128 24.48 6.92 -27.15
C GLN A 128 23.85 7.45 -28.46
N GLN A 129 23.80 8.76 -28.67
CA GLN A 129 23.38 9.40 -29.94
C GLN A 129 22.01 8.96 -30.48
N ILE A 130 21.04 8.73 -29.58
CA ILE A 130 19.68 8.24 -29.91
C ILE A 130 18.75 9.39 -30.31
N LEU A 131 18.84 10.52 -29.59
CA LEU A 131 17.95 11.67 -29.69
C LEU A 131 18.64 12.85 -30.38
N ASP A 132 17.84 13.79 -30.88
CA ASP A 132 18.36 15.03 -31.49
C ASP A 132 19.29 15.76 -30.49
N TYR A 133 20.51 16.09 -30.91
CA TYR A 133 21.55 16.69 -30.04
C TYR A 133 21.06 17.95 -29.30
N ASP A 134 20.21 18.75 -29.93
CA ASP A 134 19.64 19.96 -29.34
C ASP A 134 18.71 19.68 -28.15
N LEU A 135 18.08 18.51 -28.08
CA LEU A 135 17.37 18.05 -26.89
C LEU A 135 18.35 17.52 -25.83
N VAL A 136 19.30 16.68 -26.24
CA VAL A 136 20.28 16.05 -25.33
C VAL A 136 21.03 17.09 -24.51
N ARG A 137 21.58 18.13 -25.15
CA ARG A 137 22.31 19.22 -24.47
C ARG A 137 21.45 20.04 -23.49
N GLN A 138 20.11 19.98 -23.60
CA GLN A 138 19.19 20.70 -22.72
C GLN A 138 18.83 19.87 -21.46
N VAL A 139 18.93 18.54 -21.51
CA VAL A 139 18.59 17.65 -20.39
C VAL A 139 19.82 17.05 -19.68
N GLN A 140 20.99 17.05 -20.33
CA GLN A 140 22.21 16.36 -19.84
C GLN A 140 22.54 16.68 -18.37
N ASP A 141 22.62 17.96 -18.00
CA ASP A 141 23.00 18.37 -16.63
C ASP A 141 21.98 17.93 -15.57
N ASP A 142 20.69 17.89 -15.90
CA ASP A 142 19.64 17.43 -14.98
C ASP A 142 19.62 15.91 -14.87
N LEU A 143 19.85 15.18 -15.97
CA LEU A 143 20.02 13.73 -15.94
C LEU A 143 21.27 13.30 -15.17
N ASN A 144 22.34 14.10 -15.22
CA ASN A 144 23.58 13.88 -14.45
C ASN A 144 23.43 14.09 -12.93
N LYS A 145 22.29 14.58 -12.45
CA LYS A 145 21.94 14.69 -11.01
C LYS A 145 21.18 13.47 -10.48
N ILE A 146 20.75 12.56 -11.35
CA ILE A 146 20.01 11.35 -10.96
C ILE A 146 20.98 10.37 -10.29
N ASN A 147 20.63 9.93 -9.08
CA ASN A 147 21.41 8.92 -8.37
C ASN A 147 21.16 7.53 -8.97
N ILE A 148 22.24 6.85 -9.36
CA ILE A 148 22.23 5.49 -9.90
C ILE A 148 22.62 4.53 -8.79
N PHE A 149 21.77 3.56 -8.46
CA PHE A 149 22.11 2.50 -7.51
C PHE A 149 23.11 1.51 -8.12
N LYS A 150 23.92 0.87 -7.29
CA LYS A 150 24.92 -0.12 -7.71
C LYS A 150 24.24 -1.39 -8.22
N GLY A 151 24.59 -1.84 -9.43
CA GLY A 151 23.98 -3.04 -10.00
C GLY A 151 24.44 -4.34 -9.34
N ALA A 152 23.55 -5.31 -9.19
CA ALA A 152 23.95 -6.70 -8.96
C ALA A 152 24.64 -7.23 -10.23
N TYR A 153 25.82 -7.82 -10.08
CA TYR A 153 26.68 -8.21 -11.20
C TYR A 153 27.30 -9.59 -10.96
N ASP A 154 27.21 -10.45 -11.97
CA ASP A 154 27.97 -11.69 -12.06
C ASP A 154 28.47 -11.81 -13.50
N SER A 155 29.79 -11.92 -13.67
CA SER A 155 30.46 -11.95 -14.97
C SER A 155 30.06 -13.17 -15.82
N ARG A 156 29.50 -14.23 -15.20
CA ARG A 156 28.98 -15.43 -15.88
C ARG A 156 27.66 -15.17 -16.60
N PHE A 157 26.89 -14.18 -16.16
CA PHE A 157 25.57 -13.84 -16.71
C PHE A 157 25.58 -12.69 -17.71
N ILE A 158 26.75 -12.20 -18.14
CA ILE A 158 26.84 -11.08 -19.08
C ILE A 158 28.03 -11.22 -20.02
N GLY A 159 27.91 -10.72 -21.25
CA GLY A 159 28.94 -10.85 -22.27
C GLY A 159 30.27 -10.19 -21.87
N PRO A 160 31.43 -10.79 -22.20
CA PRO A 160 32.76 -10.23 -21.86
C PRO A 160 32.99 -8.79 -22.32
N SER A 161 32.27 -8.32 -23.34
CA SER A 161 32.30 -6.91 -23.78
C SER A 161 31.89 -5.90 -22.70
N GLN A 162 31.19 -6.36 -21.65
CA GLN A 162 30.64 -5.52 -20.58
C GLN A 162 31.54 -5.48 -19.34
N HIS A 163 32.42 -6.48 -19.15
CA HIS A 163 33.18 -6.66 -17.89
C HIS A 163 34.06 -5.45 -17.54
N ALA A 164 34.71 -4.84 -18.53
CA ALA A 164 35.62 -3.71 -18.30
C ALA A 164 34.92 -2.41 -17.85
N THR A 165 33.60 -2.28 -18.09
CA THR A 165 32.81 -1.11 -17.67
C THR A 165 31.95 -1.36 -16.44
N ALA A 166 31.85 -2.61 -15.98
CA ALA A 166 31.07 -3.05 -14.84
C ALA A 166 31.75 -2.72 -13.49
N THR A 167 31.92 -1.44 -13.18
CA THR A 167 32.63 -0.95 -11.99
C THR A 167 31.74 -0.27 -10.94
N HIS A 168 30.46 -0.02 -11.24
CA HIS A 168 29.45 0.49 -10.30
C HIS A 168 28.54 -0.64 -9.80
N ILE A 169 29.17 -1.65 -9.22
CA ILE A 169 28.53 -2.90 -8.82
C ILE A 169 28.41 -3.01 -7.30
N LEU A 170 27.45 -3.81 -6.84
CA LEU A 170 27.49 -4.36 -5.49
C LEU A 170 28.73 -5.26 -5.41
N THR A 171 29.68 -4.87 -4.57
CA THR A 171 30.93 -5.63 -4.42
C THR A 171 30.72 -6.84 -3.51
N ASP A 172 31.55 -7.88 -3.63
CA ASP A 172 31.61 -9.03 -2.70
C ASP A 172 31.74 -8.59 -1.23
N PHE A 173 32.20 -7.36 -1.03
CA PHE A 173 32.34 -6.71 0.25
C PHE A 173 31.02 -6.16 0.82
N GLU A 174 30.15 -5.64 -0.05
CA GLU A 174 28.84 -5.08 0.31
C GLU A 174 27.74 -6.14 0.29
N ALA A 175 27.86 -7.13 -0.61
CA ALA A 175 26.92 -8.22 -0.81
C ALA A 175 27.68 -9.54 -1.11
N PRO A 176 28.23 -10.23 -0.09
CA PRO A 176 29.09 -11.41 -0.27
C PRO A 176 28.38 -12.65 -0.81
N ASN A 177 27.05 -12.67 -0.85
CA ASN A 177 26.25 -13.80 -1.30
C ASN A 177 24.87 -13.35 -1.82
N ALA A 178 24.13 -14.27 -2.44
CA ALA A 178 22.85 -13.95 -3.08
C ALA A 178 21.76 -13.44 -2.13
N SER A 179 21.73 -13.87 -0.86
CA SER A 179 20.79 -13.34 0.15
C SER A 179 21.11 -11.88 0.48
N GLU A 180 22.38 -11.53 0.69
CA GLU A 180 22.78 -10.14 0.91
C GLU A 180 22.51 -9.27 -0.33
N THR A 181 22.78 -9.76 -1.54
CA THR A 181 22.41 -9.06 -2.77
C THR A 181 20.90 -8.81 -2.84
N LEU A 182 20.07 -9.82 -2.51
CA LEU A 182 18.62 -9.69 -2.46
C LEU A 182 18.19 -8.61 -1.45
N LYS A 183 18.76 -8.61 -0.24
CA LYS A 183 18.50 -7.59 0.80
C LYS A 183 18.87 -6.18 0.34
N CYS A 184 20.03 -5.99 -0.30
CA CYS A 184 20.44 -4.70 -0.86
C CYS A 184 19.44 -4.18 -1.91
N ILE A 185 19.06 -5.00 -2.89
CA ILE A 185 18.10 -4.59 -3.92
C ILE A 185 16.72 -4.25 -3.31
N ARG A 186 16.27 -5.02 -2.32
CA ARG A 186 15.04 -4.72 -1.56
C ARG A 186 15.13 -3.38 -0.83
N ALA A 187 16.26 -3.08 -0.19
CA ALA A 187 16.48 -1.79 0.48
C ALA A 187 16.48 -0.61 -0.52
N ASP A 188 17.10 -0.75 -1.69
CA ASP A 188 17.08 0.26 -2.75
C ASP A 188 15.65 0.56 -3.25
N ILE A 189 14.80 -0.48 -3.38
CA ILE A 189 13.38 -0.33 -3.74
C ILE A 189 12.63 0.48 -2.68
N ARG A 190 12.79 0.14 -1.40
CA ARG A 190 12.16 0.85 -0.27
C ARG A 190 12.60 2.31 -0.21
N TYR A 191 13.91 2.56 -0.28
CA TYR A 191 14.49 3.90 -0.29
C TYR A 191 14.00 4.73 -1.50
N PHE A 192 13.89 4.13 -2.68
CA PHE A 192 13.34 4.79 -3.87
C PHE A 192 11.87 5.21 -3.67
N LYS A 193 11.02 4.30 -3.16
CA LYS A 193 9.59 4.59 -2.89
C LYS A 193 9.44 5.74 -1.89
N TRP A 194 10.17 5.66 -0.77
CA TRP A 194 10.18 6.67 0.29
C TRP A 194 10.66 8.03 -0.24
N LYS A 195 11.87 8.10 -0.80
CA LYS A 195 12.52 9.34 -1.25
C LYS A 195 11.71 10.12 -2.29
N ASN A 196 11.00 9.40 -3.17
CA ASN A 196 10.23 10.01 -4.26
C ASN A 196 8.74 10.16 -3.94
N GLY A 197 8.30 9.82 -2.71
CA GLY A 197 6.90 9.96 -2.28
C GLY A 197 5.93 9.18 -3.17
N VAL A 198 6.28 7.95 -3.57
CA VAL A 198 5.46 7.16 -4.51
C VAL A 198 4.13 6.78 -3.86
N VAL A 199 3.02 7.04 -4.57
CA VAL A 199 1.65 6.81 -4.10
C VAL A 199 0.85 5.84 -4.98
N GLY A 200 1.24 5.67 -6.23
CA GLY A 200 0.76 4.62 -7.12
C GLY A 200 1.61 3.36 -7.02
N HIS A 201 1.36 2.41 -7.92
CA HIS A 201 2.11 1.16 -7.96
C HIS A 201 3.57 1.38 -8.35
N THR A 202 4.48 0.49 -7.94
CA THR A 202 5.87 0.49 -8.41
C THR A 202 6.12 -0.72 -9.29
N THR A 203 6.75 -0.49 -10.44
CA THR A 203 7.15 -1.54 -11.37
C THR A 203 8.67 -1.52 -11.54
N VAL A 204 9.31 -2.64 -11.19
CA VAL A 204 10.73 -2.90 -11.49
C VAL A 204 10.81 -3.52 -12.88
N ILE A 205 11.65 -2.98 -13.76
CA ILE A 205 11.72 -3.37 -15.17
C ILE A 205 13.16 -3.72 -15.51
N TRP A 206 13.40 -4.96 -15.93
CA TRP A 206 14.67 -5.36 -16.51
C TRP A 206 14.83 -4.75 -17.90
N SER A 207 15.73 -3.79 -18.04
CA SER A 207 16.18 -3.23 -19.32
C SER A 207 17.70 -3.25 -19.45
N ALA A 208 18.37 -4.12 -18.69
CA ALA A 208 19.80 -4.36 -18.78
C ALA A 208 20.12 -5.40 -19.87
N SER A 209 21.41 -5.61 -20.12
CA SER A 209 21.94 -6.60 -21.06
C SER A 209 21.28 -7.98 -20.90
N VAL A 210 21.02 -8.66 -22.02
CA VAL A 210 20.46 -10.02 -22.01
C VAL A 210 21.44 -11.00 -21.35
N GLU A 211 20.96 -11.70 -20.32
CA GLU A 211 21.68 -12.79 -19.65
C GLU A 211 21.62 -14.09 -20.48
N PRO A 212 22.56 -15.04 -20.35
CA PRO A 212 22.35 -16.40 -20.80
C PRO A 212 21.25 -17.07 -19.96
N ASN A 213 20.59 -18.09 -20.51
CA ASN A 213 19.62 -18.87 -19.74
C ASN A 213 20.34 -19.65 -18.62
N SER A 214 19.72 -19.72 -17.44
CA SER A 214 20.19 -20.57 -16.33
C SER A 214 19.36 -21.84 -16.24
N GLU A 215 20.03 -22.98 -16.07
CA GLU A 215 19.39 -24.28 -15.85
C GLU A 215 18.73 -24.36 -14.45
N LEU A 216 19.30 -23.65 -13.46
CA LEU A 216 18.79 -23.63 -12.09
C LEU A 216 17.44 -22.93 -11.95
N VAL A 217 17.12 -21.98 -12.83
CA VAL A 217 15.84 -21.25 -12.80
C VAL A 217 14.64 -22.21 -12.76
N GLY A 218 14.72 -23.34 -13.46
CA GLY A 218 13.65 -24.33 -13.50
C GLY A 218 13.58 -25.29 -12.30
N THR A 219 14.51 -25.25 -11.34
CA THR A 219 14.56 -26.22 -10.23
C THR A 219 13.52 -25.91 -9.15
N TRP A 220 13.48 -24.65 -8.68
CA TRP A 220 12.64 -24.20 -7.56
C TRP A 220 11.15 -24.12 -7.93
N LYS A 221 10.32 -24.96 -7.31
CA LYS A 221 8.92 -25.18 -7.67
C LYS A 221 7.93 -24.29 -6.93
N SER A 222 8.23 -23.93 -5.68
CA SER A 222 7.42 -23.05 -4.84
C SER A 222 8.17 -21.77 -4.44
N ALA A 223 7.46 -20.78 -3.91
CA ALA A 223 8.04 -19.58 -3.35
C ALA A 223 9.06 -19.93 -2.24
N ASP A 224 8.71 -20.86 -1.35
CA ASP A 224 9.58 -21.28 -0.23
C ASP A 224 10.87 -21.94 -0.71
N GLU A 225 10.81 -22.80 -1.73
CA GLU A 225 12.01 -23.40 -2.34
C GLU A 225 12.93 -22.33 -2.95
N LEU A 226 12.35 -21.33 -3.62
CA LEU A 226 13.11 -20.22 -4.20
C LEU A 226 13.75 -19.35 -3.11
N LEU A 227 13.01 -19.00 -2.05
CA LEU A 227 13.53 -18.20 -0.93
C LEU A 227 14.61 -18.95 -0.14
N ALA A 228 14.40 -20.24 0.15
CA ALA A 228 15.39 -21.10 0.77
C ALA A 228 16.67 -21.24 -0.09
N ALA A 229 16.55 -21.14 -1.43
CA ALA A 229 17.70 -21.15 -2.31
C ALA A 229 18.61 -19.94 -2.09
N PHE A 230 18.09 -18.74 -1.82
CA PHE A 230 18.91 -17.55 -1.57
C PHE A 230 19.83 -17.71 -0.35
N GLU A 231 19.37 -18.41 0.69
CA GLU A 231 20.12 -18.70 1.93
C GLU A 231 21.17 -19.81 1.78
N GLN A 232 21.10 -20.62 0.72
CA GLN A 232 22.07 -21.70 0.47
C GLN A 232 23.40 -21.17 -0.08
N SER A 233 24.48 -21.94 0.06
CA SER A 233 25.72 -21.67 -0.68
C SER A 233 25.55 -21.95 -2.18
N GLU A 234 26.42 -21.36 -3.01
CA GLU A 234 26.43 -21.65 -4.45
C GLU A 234 26.66 -23.15 -4.73
N SER A 235 27.53 -23.80 -3.93
CA SER A 235 27.80 -25.23 -4.03
C SER A 235 26.63 -26.12 -3.62
N GLN A 236 25.78 -25.70 -2.68
CA GLN A 236 24.57 -26.42 -2.28
C GLN A 236 23.46 -26.31 -3.35
N ARG A 237 23.29 -25.13 -3.95
CA ARG A 237 22.35 -24.92 -5.07
C ARG A 237 22.77 -25.63 -6.36
N GLY A 238 24.05 -25.96 -6.51
CA GLY A 238 24.63 -26.44 -7.78
C GLY A 238 25.00 -25.32 -8.76
N GLY A 239 25.07 -24.06 -8.31
CA GLY A 239 25.47 -22.92 -9.13
C GLY A 239 24.84 -21.57 -8.72
N PRO A 240 25.13 -20.51 -9.49
CA PRO A 240 24.75 -19.14 -9.15
C PRO A 240 23.30 -18.79 -9.52
N ILE A 241 22.73 -17.87 -8.75
CA ILE A 241 21.42 -17.27 -9.02
C ILE A 241 21.62 -16.13 -10.05
N PRO A 242 20.89 -16.09 -11.17
CA PRO A 242 21.00 -15.01 -12.15
C PRO A 242 20.59 -13.66 -11.53
N PRO A 243 21.33 -12.56 -11.75
CA PRO A 243 20.94 -11.23 -11.27
C PRO A 243 19.49 -10.86 -11.59
N SER A 244 18.98 -11.19 -12.78
CA SER A 244 17.57 -10.95 -13.13
C SER A 244 16.56 -11.63 -12.20
N LEU A 245 16.87 -12.82 -11.68
CA LEU A 245 16.03 -13.51 -10.70
C LEU A 245 16.12 -12.85 -9.32
N ILE A 246 17.28 -12.31 -8.94
CA ILE A 246 17.43 -11.52 -7.71
C ILE A 246 16.54 -10.27 -7.78
N TYR A 247 16.60 -9.51 -8.87
CA TYR A 247 15.74 -8.33 -9.07
C TYR A 247 14.25 -8.67 -9.13
N ALA A 248 13.88 -9.78 -9.75
CA ALA A 248 12.49 -10.22 -9.80
C ALA A 248 11.96 -10.59 -8.41
N THR A 249 12.68 -11.42 -7.66
CA THR A 249 12.31 -11.79 -6.28
C THR A 249 12.29 -10.57 -5.37
N ALA A 250 13.25 -9.65 -5.48
CA ALA A 250 13.27 -8.39 -4.72
C ALA A 250 12.03 -7.54 -5.01
N ALA A 251 11.64 -7.40 -6.28
CA ALA A 251 10.47 -6.64 -6.68
C ALA A 251 9.19 -7.21 -6.05
N LEU A 252 8.98 -8.53 -6.18
CA LEU A 252 7.80 -9.19 -5.62
C LEU A 252 7.78 -9.12 -4.09
N LEU A 253 8.90 -9.39 -3.40
CA LEU A 253 8.97 -9.27 -1.93
C LEU A 253 8.68 -7.85 -1.41
N GLU A 254 8.87 -6.81 -2.25
CA GLU A 254 8.55 -5.42 -1.94
C GLU A 254 7.19 -4.98 -2.51
N GLY A 255 6.29 -5.91 -2.85
CA GLY A 255 4.96 -5.61 -3.40
C GLY A 255 5.00 -4.83 -4.72
N CYS A 256 6.07 -4.96 -5.51
CA CYS A 256 6.24 -4.31 -6.81
C CYS A 256 6.00 -5.31 -7.94
N SER A 257 5.39 -4.86 -9.03
CA SER A 257 5.38 -5.67 -10.26
C SER A 257 6.80 -5.77 -10.84
N PHE A 258 7.12 -6.89 -11.47
CA PHE A 258 8.34 -7.09 -12.23
C PHE A 258 8.04 -7.27 -13.72
N ILE A 259 8.79 -6.60 -14.59
CA ILE A 259 8.74 -6.79 -16.04
C ILE A 259 10.11 -7.22 -16.57
N ASN A 260 10.20 -8.41 -17.14
CA ASN A 260 11.37 -8.89 -17.86
C ASN A 260 11.39 -8.38 -19.30
N GLY A 261 12.05 -7.25 -19.53
CA GLY A 261 12.32 -6.73 -20.88
C GLY A 261 13.48 -7.42 -21.61
N GLY A 262 14.25 -8.27 -20.92
CA GLY A 262 15.33 -9.09 -21.48
C GLY A 262 14.81 -10.40 -22.10
N SER A 263 15.68 -11.27 -22.59
CA SER A 263 15.30 -12.54 -23.26
C SER A 263 15.59 -13.80 -22.43
N GLN A 264 16.34 -13.64 -21.35
CA GLN A 264 16.70 -14.70 -20.42
C GLN A 264 15.47 -15.29 -19.73
N ASN A 265 15.58 -16.55 -19.29
CA ASN A 265 14.47 -17.37 -18.83
C ASN A 265 13.93 -17.05 -17.42
N THR A 266 14.08 -15.82 -16.88
CA THR A 266 13.72 -15.47 -15.49
C THR A 266 12.30 -15.91 -15.09
N LEU A 267 11.31 -15.75 -15.97
CA LEU A 267 9.91 -16.16 -15.72
C LEU A 267 9.68 -17.67 -15.83
N GLY A 268 10.67 -18.43 -16.28
CA GLY A 268 10.69 -19.89 -16.26
C GLY A 268 10.90 -20.48 -14.87
N CYS A 269 11.02 -19.67 -13.81
CA CYS A 269 11.04 -20.13 -12.42
C CYS A 269 9.63 -20.31 -11.86
N PRO A 270 9.16 -21.55 -11.59
CA PRO A 270 7.83 -21.76 -11.02
C PRO A 270 7.68 -21.11 -9.64
N GLY A 271 8.72 -21.16 -8.79
CA GLY A 271 8.71 -20.52 -7.47
C GLY A 271 8.54 -18.99 -7.52
N LEU A 272 9.07 -18.33 -8.56
CA LEU A 272 8.85 -16.89 -8.80
C LEU A 272 7.40 -16.62 -9.21
N MET A 273 6.81 -17.50 -10.02
CA MET A 273 5.40 -17.40 -10.43
C MET A 273 4.44 -17.68 -9.28
N ASP A 274 4.81 -18.59 -8.38
CA ASP A 274 4.08 -18.88 -7.14
C ASP A 274 4.10 -17.67 -6.20
N LEU A 275 5.29 -17.12 -5.92
CA LEU A 275 5.45 -15.87 -5.14
C LEU A 275 4.62 -14.71 -5.70
N ALA A 276 4.54 -14.57 -7.03
CA ALA A 276 3.70 -13.56 -7.66
C ALA A 276 2.19 -13.81 -7.48
N ARG A 277 1.72 -15.06 -7.48
CA ARG A 277 0.30 -15.41 -7.27
C ARG A 277 -0.16 -15.20 -5.83
N GLN A 278 0.75 -15.32 -4.87
CA GLN A 278 0.46 -15.09 -3.44
C GLN A 278 0.12 -13.61 -3.15
N GLN A 279 0.40 -12.68 -4.07
CA GLN A 279 0.24 -11.24 -3.87
C GLN A 279 -0.80 -10.63 -4.83
N GLN A 280 -1.81 -9.97 -4.26
CA GLN A 280 -2.84 -9.29 -5.06
C GLN A 280 -2.35 -7.92 -5.56
N GLY A 281 -2.54 -7.65 -6.85
CA GLY A 281 -2.11 -6.39 -7.49
C GLY A 281 -0.62 -6.35 -7.86
N VAL A 282 0.09 -7.46 -7.72
CA VAL A 282 1.49 -7.62 -8.10
C VAL A 282 1.58 -8.59 -9.28
N TYR A 283 2.39 -8.24 -10.28
CA TYR A 283 2.45 -8.96 -11.55
C TYR A 283 3.91 -9.21 -11.96
N CYS A 284 4.23 -10.46 -12.29
CA CYS A 284 5.51 -10.83 -12.91
C CYS A 284 5.29 -11.09 -14.41
N LEU A 285 5.84 -10.26 -15.28
CA LEU A 285 5.48 -10.18 -16.70
C LEU A 285 6.72 -10.28 -17.59
N GLY A 286 6.59 -10.88 -18.77
CA GLY A 286 7.71 -11.15 -19.67
C GLY A 286 7.29 -12.02 -20.86
N THR A 287 8.16 -12.28 -21.83
CA THR A 287 9.59 -11.97 -21.88
C THR A 287 10.01 -11.34 -23.23
N ASP A 288 11.00 -10.45 -23.17
CA ASP A 288 11.60 -9.62 -24.24
C ASP A 288 10.64 -8.63 -24.91
N PHE A 289 10.95 -7.32 -24.86
CA PHE A 289 10.04 -6.29 -25.39
C PHE A 289 9.80 -6.40 -26.91
N LYS A 290 8.55 -6.25 -27.34
CA LYS A 290 8.09 -6.34 -28.73
C LYS A 290 7.99 -4.95 -29.38
N ALA A 291 9.14 -4.27 -29.49
CA ALA A 291 9.26 -2.89 -29.97
C ALA A 291 9.13 -2.74 -31.51
N GLY A 292 10.03 -3.40 -32.27
CA GLY A 292 10.13 -3.29 -33.73
C GLY A 292 9.73 -4.57 -34.50
N GLN A 293 10.69 -5.22 -35.17
CA GLN A 293 10.48 -6.38 -36.07
C GLN A 293 9.39 -7.34 -35.62
N THR A 294 9.46 -7.86 -34.39
CA THR A 294 8.53 -8.89 -33.91
C THR A 294 7.08 -8.40 -33.83
N LYS A 295 6.85 -7.12 -33.52
CA LYS A 295 5.50 -6.52 -33.45
C LYS A 295 4.83 -6.53 -34.81
N PHE A 296 5.57 -6.10 -35.84
CA PHE A 296 5.10 -6.16 -37.21
C PHE A 296 5.03 -7.61 -37.72
N LYS A 297 6.00 -8.46 -37.36
CA LYS A 297 6.06 -9.88 -37.78
C LYS A 297 4.80 -10.64 -37.37
N THR A 298 4.35 -10.52 -36.11
CA THR A 298 3.13 -11.23 -35.69
C THR A 298 1.86 -10.62 -36.27
N ALA A 299 1.80 -9.29 -36.47
CA ALA A 299 0.71 -8.63 -37.20
C ALA A 299 0.62 -9.08 -38.67
N ALA A 300 1.77 -9.19 -39.35
CA ALA A 300 1.87 -9.57 -40.75
C ALA A 300 1.48 -11.04 -40.98
N VAL A 301 1.88 -11.95 -40.08
CA VAL A 301 1.47 -13.35 -40.20
C VAL A 301 0.00 -13.54 -39.82
N GLU A 302 -0.53 -12.81 -38.81
CA GLU A 302 -1.98 -12.78 -38.53
C GLU A 302 -2.78 -12.28 -39.76
N TYR A 303 -2.27 -11.26 -40.47
CA TYR A 303 -2.85 -10.78 -41.74
C TYR A 303 -2.78 -11.83 -42.86
N LEU A 304 -1.64 -12.49 -43.09
CA LEU A 304 -1.50 -13.54 -44.10
C LEU A 304 -2.49 -14.71 -43.85
N ARG A 305 -2.60 -15.15 -42.58
CA ARG A 305 -3.59 -16.15 -42.15
C ARG A 305 -5.03 -15.68 -42.38
N THR A 306 -5.32 -14.40 -42.10
CA THR A 306 -6.65 -13.80 -42.31
C THR A 306 -7.05 -13.74 -43.79
N MET A 307 -6.09 -13.63 -44.72
CA MET A 307 -6.33 -13.76 -46.16
C MET A 307 -6.56 -15.22 -46.62
N GLY A 308 -6.45 -16.21 -45.74
CA GLY A 308 -6.52 -17.62 -46.10
C GLY A 308 -5.24 -18.16 -46.76
N LEU A 309 -4.10 -17.46 -46.62
CA LEU A 309 -2.80 -18.00 -47.02
C LEU A 309 -2.19 -18.82 -45.89
N THR A 310 -1.53 -19.93 -46.23
CA THR A 310 -0.79 -20.76 -45.26
C THR A 310 0.66 -20.27 -45.18
N PRO A 311 1.15 -19.70 -44.07
CA PRO A 311 2.56 -19.34 -43.91
C PRO A 311 3.43 -20.60 -43.95
N LEU A 312 4.53 -20.57 -44.70
CA LEU A 312 5.46 -21.71 -44.84
C LEU A 312 6.87 -21.37 -44.35
N VAL A 313 7.38 -20.18 -44.70
CA VAL A 313 8.73 -19.74 -44.34
C VAL A 313 8.69 -18.32 -43.82
N ILE A 314 9.40 -18.06 -42.73
CA ILE A 314 9.67 -16.73 -42.22
C ILE A 314 11.17 -16.61 -42.02
N ALA A 315 11.86 -15.93 -42.95
CA ALA A 315 13.29 -15.70 -42.89
C ALA A 315 13.56 -14.24 -42.48
N SER A 316 14.28 -14.04 -41.36
CA SER A 316 14.50 -12.71 -40.80
C SER A 316 15.96 -12.44 -40.45
N SER A 317 16.47 -11.26 -40.80
CA SER A 317 17.76 -10.74 -40.34
C SER A 317 17.56 -9.42 -39.57
N ASN A 318 18.39 -9.21 -38.55
CA ASN A 318 18.38 -8.03 -37.68
C ASN A 318 19.80 -7.47 -37.59
N HIS A 319 20.00 -6.22 -37.96
CA HIS A 319 21.28 -5.51 -37.84
C HIS A 319 21.15 -4.40 -36.79
N LEU A 320 22.08 -4.32 -35.85
CA LEU A 320 22.10 -3.33 -34.77
C LEU A 320 23.55 -3.10 -34.31
N GLY A 321 23.90 -1.87 -33.95
CA GLY A 321 25.25 -1.48 -33.52
C GLY A 321 25.36 -1.03 -32.06
N ASN A 322 24.24 -0.92 -31.34
CA ASN A 322 24.22 -0.49 -29.94
C ASN A 322 24.74 -1.60 -28.98
N ASN A 323 24.74 -1.29 -27.68
CA ASN A 323 25.30 -2.16 -26.66
C ASN A 323 24.54 -3.49 -26.45
N ASP A 324 23.24 -3.58 -26.77
CA ASP A 324 22.50 -4.86 -26.71
C ASP A 324 23.12 -5.87 -27.69
N MET A 325 23.28 -5.48 -28.95
CA MET A 325 23.87 -6.35 -29.95
C MET A 325 25.37 -6.60 -29.71
N ARG A 326 26.09 -5.64 -29.09
CA ARG A 326 27.48 -5.83 -28.66
C ARG A 326 27.62 -6.90 -27.58
N ASN A 327 26.72 -6.91 -26.58
CA ASN A 327 26.65 -7.96 -25.57
C ASN A 327 26.41 -9.33 -26.23
N LEU A 328 25.38 -9.43 -27.07
CA LEU A 328 24.98 -10.67 -27.77
C LEU A 328 26.08 -11.23 -28.69
N ALA A 329 26.81 -10.36 -29.40
CA ALA A 329 27.92 -10.79 -30.25
C ALA A 329 29.16 -11.22 -29.47
N SER A 330 29.31 -10.83 -28.20
CA SER A 330 30.47 -11.16 -27.38
C SER A 330 30.37 -12.50 -26.63
N ALA A 331 29.19 -13.12 -26.55
CA ALA A 331 29.00 -14.39 -25.85
C ALA A 331 27.91 -15.27 -26.51
N PRO A 332 28.26 -16.48 -27.04
CA PRO A 332 27.30 -17.36 -27.70
C PRO A 332 26.05 -17.71 -26.89
N ASP A 333 26.16 -17.86 -25.56
CA ASP A 333 25.03 -18.26 -24.73
C ASP A 333 24.02 -17.13 -24.47
N THR A 334 24.47 -15.87 -24.46
CA THR A 334 23.57 -14.70 -24.49
C THR A 334 22.80 -14.61 -25.82
N SER A 335 23.47 -14.93 -26.93
CA SER A 335 22.85 -15.05 -28.26
C SER A 335 21.80 -16.17 -28.30
N LYS A 336 22.07 -17.34 -27.70
CA LYS A 336 21.08 -18.43 -27.57
C LYS A 336 19.82 -17.98 -26.83
N ALA A 337 19.95 -17.21 -25.74
CA ALA A 337 18.80 -16.67 -25.01
C ALA A 337 17.96 -15.73 -25.91
N LYS A 338 18.60 -14.87 -26.72
CA LYS A 338 17.90 -14.01 -27.70
C LYS A 338 17.26 -14.79 -28.84
N LEU A 339 17.86 -15.89 -29.28
CA LEU A 339 17.33 -16.73 -30.37
C LEU A 339 16.10 -17.53 -29.92
N ARG A 340 16.07 -18.04 -28.67
CA ARG A 340 14.91 -18.74 -28.09
C ARG A 340 13.61 -17.96 -28.31
N VAL A 341 13.55 -16.72 -27.82
CA VAL A 341 12.37 -15.83 -27.95
C VAL A 341 12.15 -15.28 -29.37
N LYS A 342 12.99 -15.64 -30.34
CA LYS A 342 12.81 -15.29 -31.75
C LYS A 342 12.39 -16.47 -32.62
N HIS A 343 12.72 -17.72 -32.29
CA HIS A 343 12.22 -18.89 -33.02
C HIS A 343 10.83 -19.30 -32.54
N ASP A 344 10.60 -19.28 -31.22
CA ASP A 344 9.43 -19.87 -30.55
C ASP A 344 8.14 -19.02 -30.64
N ILE A 345 8.19 -17.87 -31.35
CA ILE A 345 7.10 -16.88 -31.42
C ILE A 345 5.76 -17.49 -31.88
N PHE A 346 5.78 -18.46 -32.80
CA PHE A 346 4.57 -19.02 -33.41
C PHE A 346 4.15 -20.39 -32.88
N ALA A 347 4.83 -20.91 -31.86
CA ALA A 347 4.51 -22.23 -31.29
C ALA A 347 3.03 -22.38 -30.85
N PRO A 348 2.35 -21.36 -30.27
CA PRO A 348 0.93 -21.49 -29.89
C PRO A 348 -0.06 -21.66 -31.06
N TRP A 349 0.38 -21.52 -32.32
CA TRP A 349 -0.45 -21.80 -33.49
C TRP A 349 -0.27 -23.22 -34.04
N GLU A 350 0.63 -24.04 -33.48
CA GLU A 350 0.88 -25.45 -33.84
C GLU A 350 1.17 -25.70 -35.34
N GLU A 351 1.59 -24.68 -36.09
CA GLU A 351 1.88 -24.75 -37.52
C GLU A 351 3.37 -25.00 -37.81
N ASN A 352 3.64 -25.85 -38.81
CA ASN A 352 4.99 -26.15 -39.27
C ASN A 352 5.54 -25.04 -40.18
N ILE A 353 5.92 -23.91 -39.58
CA ILE A 353 6.53 -22.76 -40.25
C ILE A 353 8.05 -22.84 -40.12
N ASP A 354 8.78 -22.83 -41.24
CA ASP A 354 10.24 -22.73 -41.20
C ASP A 354 10.69 -21.31 -40.81
N HIS A 355 10.95 -21.13 -39.52
CA HIS A 355 11.27 -19.83 -38.93
C HIS A 355 12.78 -19.65 -38.72
N LYS A 356 13.43 -18.94 -39.65
CA LYS A 356 14.87 -18.60 -39.59
C LYS A 356 15.11 -17.18 -39.10
N VAL A 357 16.14 -17.03 -38.27
CA VAL A 357 16.50 -15.77 -37.62
C VAL A 357 18.01 -15.62 -37.60
N SER A 358 18.50 -14.48 -38.08
CA SER A 358 19.88 -14.04 -37.87
C SER A 358 19.94 -12.69 -37.15
N ILE A 359 21.00 -12.50 -36.38
CA ILE A 359 21.33 -11.25 -35.69
C ILE A 359 22.78 -10.88 -36.01
N MET A 360 23.05 -9.60 -36.27
CA MET A 360 24.36 -9.12 -36.72
C MET A 360 24.73 -7.81 -36.02
N TYR A 361 25.87 -7.83 -35.32
CA TYR A 361 26.48 -6.63 -34.75
C TYR A 361 27.10 -5.77 -35.85
N THR A 362 26.71 -4.50 -35.91
CA THR A 362 27.11 -3.55 -36.94
C THR A 362 27.26 -2.15 -36.32
N GLU A 363 28.38 -1.93 -35.62
CA GLU A 363 28.68 -0.75 -34.79
C GLU A 363 28.25 0.60 -35.40
N LEU A 364 28.58 0.89 -36.67
CA LEU A 364 28.21 2.14 -37.35
C LEU A 364 26.69 2.40 -37.50
N ILE A 365 25.85 1.39 -37.32
CA ILE A 365 24.39 1.52 -37.35
C ILE A 365 23.85 1.97 -35.98
N ASN A 366 24.63 1.81 -34.90
CA ASN A 366 24.27 2.18 -33.54
C ASN A 366 22.85 1.71 -33.16
N ASP A 367 21.97 2.58 -32.66
CA ASP A 367 20.59 2.24 -32.26
C ASP A 367 19.60 2.16 -33.44
N GLU A 368 19.99 2.54 -34.67
CA GLU A 368 19.13 2.53 -35.87
C GLU A 368 18.94 1.11 -36.43
N LYS A 369 18.27 0.26 -35.67
CA LYS A 369 17.94 -1.12 -36.00
C LYS A 369 17.42 -1.27 -37.44
N ARG A 370 18.04 -2.20 -38.19
CA ARG A 370 17.68 -2.52 -39.58
C ARG A 370 17.22 -3.95 -39.71
N ASP A 371 15.95 -4.10 -40.05
CA ASP A 371 15.26 -5.38 -40.07
C ASP A 371 14.84 -5.73 -41.49
N PHE A 372 15.20 -6.93 -41.94
CA PHE A 372 14.72 -7.51 -43.19
C PHE A 372 13.97 -8.80 -42.85
N VAL A 373 12.75 -8.95 -43.35
CA VAL A 373 11.94 -10.16 -43.18
C VAL A 373 11.27 -10.55 -44.49
N GLU A 374 11.49 -11.79 -44.92
CA GLU A 374 10.74 -12.46 -45.96
C GLU A 374 9.67 -13.36 -45.32
N TYR A 375 8.46 -13.30 -45.85
CA TYR A 375 7.35 -14.19 -45.54
C TYR A 375 6.95 -14.91 -46.83
N THR A 376 7.12 -16.22 -46.88
CA THR A 376 6.65 -17.05 -48.00
C THR A 376 5.49 -17.92 -47.54
N SER A 377 4.42 -17.95 -48.32
CA SER A 377 3.13 -18.60 -48.00
C SER A 377 2.58 -19.34 -49.21
N ALA A 378 1.79 -20.39 -48.99
CA ALA A 378 0.98 -21.02 -50.04
C ALA A 378 -0.38 -20.32 -50.18
N GLY A 379 -0.80 -20.09 -51.42
CA GLY A 379 -2.13 -19.61 -51.79
C GLY A 379 -2.89 -20.61 -52.66
N PHE A 380 -3.81 -20.10 -53.48
CA PHE A 380 -4.66 -20.91 -54.36
C PHE A 380 -3.84 -21.86 -55.24
N LEU A 381 -4.27 -23.14 -55.33
CA LEU A 381 -3.57 -24.21 -56.05
C LEU A 381 -2.09 -24.39 -55.64
N GLY A 382 -1.76 -24.10 -54.38
CA GLY A 382 -0.40 -24.23 -53.83
C GLY A 382 0.60 -23.23 -54.40
N GLN A 383 0.16 -22.20 -55.13
CA GLN A 383 1.05 -21.18 -55.68
C GLN A 383 1.68 -20.36 -54.55
N LEU A 384 2.99 -20.09 -54.66
CA LEU A 384 3.72 -19.35 -53.64
C LEU A 384 3.44 -17.85 -53.74
N HIS A 385 3.21 -17.25 -52.58
CA HIS A 385 3.16 -15.82 -52.34
C HIS A 385 4.34 -15.43 -51.45
N THR A 386 5.17 -14.48 -51.89
CA THR A 386 6.30 -13.98 -51.12
C THR A 386 6.15 -12.48 -50.87
N MET A 387 6.21 -12.07 -49.61
CA MET A 387 6.21 -10.69 -49.16
C MET A 387 7.54 -10.39 -48.46
N VAL A 388 8.18 -9.28 -48.81
CA VAL A 388 9.41 -8.81 -48.16
C VAL A 388 9.15 -7.47 -47.48
N THR A 389 9.66 -7.33 -46.26
CA THR A 389 9.61 -6.07 -45.51
C THR A 389 10.99 -5.64 -45.06
N TYR A 390 11.25 -4.34 -45.14
CA TYR A 390 12.47 -3.71 -44.66
C TYR A 390 12.10 -2.52 -43.75
N THR A 391 12.61 -2.53 -42.52
CA THR A 391 12.33 -1.50 -41.51
C THR A 391 13.62 -0.89 -40.99
N ARG A 392 13.64 0.43 -40.83
CA ARG A 392 14.67 1.19 -40.11
C ARG A 392 13.99 1.99 -39.00
N ALA A 393 14.45 1.84 -37.76
CA ALA A 393 13.97 2.61 -36.61
C ALA A 393 15.02 2.64 -35.49
N SER A 394 14.98 3.64 -34.62
CA SER A 394 15.66 3.55 -33.33
C SER A 394 14.96 2.48 -32.47
N ASP A 395 15.70 1.47 -32.02
CA ASP A 395 15.14 0.41 -31.17
C ASP A 395 14.69 0.99 -29.82
N SER A 396 15.47 1.91 -29.27
CA SER A 396 15.20 2.54 -27.98
C SER A 396 13.96 3.44 -27.99
N VAL A 397 13.76 4.23 -29.07
CA VAL A 397 12.55 5.04 -29.27
C VAL A 397 11.29 4.18 -29.45
N LEU A 398 11.42 2.95 -29.97
CA LEU A 398 10.30 2.00 -30.04
C LEU A 398 10.08 1.20 -28.73
N CYS A 399 11.13 1.02 -27.92
CA CYS A 399 11.07 0.23 -26.69
C CYS A 399 10.56 1.04 -25.49
N VAL A 400 11.02 2.28 -25.31
CA VAL A 400 10.62 3.18 -24.20
C VAL A 400 9.09 3.33 -24.04
N PRO A 401 8.29 3.43 -25.11
CA PRO A 401 6.83 3.38 -25.01
C PRO A 401 6.26 2.13 -24.32
N LEU A 402 6.85 0.96 -24.53
CA LEU A 402 6.41 -0.29 -23.91
C LEU A 402 6.77 -0.35 -22.42
N ILE A 403 7.89 0.27 -22.03
CA ILE A 403 8.30 0.45 -20.63
C ILE A 403 7.27 1.32 -19.89
N LEU A 404 6.89 2.45 -20.50
CA LEU A 404 5.86 3.35 -19.97
C LEU A 404 4.50 2.69 -19.89
N ASP A 405 4.03 2.09 -21.00
CA ASP A 405 2.74 1.41 -21.04
C ASP A 405 2.68 0.26 -20.03
N GLY A 406 3.75 -0.53 -19.89
CA GLY A 406 3.85 -1.61 -18.90
C GLY A 406 3.70 -1.11 -17.47
N ALA A 407 4.41 -0.06 -17.07
CA ALA A 407 4.28 0.52 -15.73
C ALA A 407 2.90 1.13 -15.46
N VAL A 408 2.34 1.86 -16.44
CA VAL A 408 1.01 2.50 -16.33
C VAL A 408 -0.11 1.46 -16.28
N TRP A 409 0.01 0.36 -17.04
CA TRP A 409 -0.94 -0.75 -16.96
C TRP A 409 -0.82 -1.53 -15.65
N CYS A 410 0.40 -1.80 -15.17
CA CYS A 410 0.60 -2.42 -13.85
C CYS A 410 -0.07 -1.59 -12.74
N ASP A 411 0.11 -0.27 -12.74
CA ASP A 411 -0.57 0.63 -11.81
C ASP A 411 -2.10 0.61 -11.94
N PHE A 412 -2.62 0.66 -13.17
CA PHE A 412 -4.06 0.60 -13.42
C PHE A 412 -4.67 -0.72 -12.93
N PHE A 413 -4.13 -1.86 -13.36
CA PHE A 413 -4.65 -3.17 -13.01
C PHE A 413 -4.47 -3.48 -11.52
N SER A 414 -3.36 -3.05 -10.90
CA SER A 414 -3.13 -3.17 -9.45
C SER A 414 -4.20 -2.41 -8.66
N ARG A 415 -4.50 -1.17 -9.03
CA ARG A 415 -5.60 -0.38 -8.44
C ARG A 415 -7.01 -0.90 -8.74
N CYS A 416 -7.17 -1.76 -9.74
CA CYS A 416 -8.40 -2.52 -9.99
C CYS A 416 -8.36 -3.93 -9.36
N SER A 417 -7.26 -4.27 -8.68
CA SER A 417 -6.96 -5.57 -8.10
C SER A 417 -7.19 -6.74 -9.07
N TRP A 418 -6.89 -6.52 -10.35
CA TRP A 418 -7.26 -7.41 -11.45
C TRP A 418 -6.45 -8.73 -11.38
N PRO A 419 -7.06 -9.90 -11.66
CA PRO A 419 -6.38 -11.20 -11.54
C PRO A 419 -5.12 -11.29 -12.39
N TYR A 420 -4.04 -11.82 -11.81
CA TYR A 420 -2.72 -11.89 -12.45
C TYR A 420 -2.76 -12.60 -13.80
N GLU A 421 -3.46 -13.73 -13.92
CA GLU A 421 -3.59 -14.49 -15.18
C GLU A 421 -4.27 -13.68 -16.29
N LYS A 422 -5.21 -12.78 -15.94
CA LYS A 422 -5.87 -11.88 -16.89
C LYS A 422 -4.95 -10.73 -17.28
N VAL A 423 -4.22 -10.15 -16.33
CA VAL A 423 -3.24 -9.07 -16.59
C VAL A 423 -2.09 -9.58 -17.46
N ALA A 424 -1.58 -10.78 -17.18
CA ALA A 424 -0.51 -11.39 -17.95
C ALA A 424 -0.90 -11.59 -19.42
N LYS A 425 -2.13 -12.07 -19.67
CA LYS A 425 -2.68 -12.19 -21.04
C LYS A 425 -2.97 -10.83 -21.69
N ALA A 426 -3.54 -9.88 -20.95
CA ALA A 426 -3.78 -8.51 -21.44
C ALA A 426 -2.48 -7.84 -21.89
N LEU A 427 -1.38 -8.04 -21.15
CA LEU A 427 -0.09 -7.41 -21.40
C LEU A 427 0.86 -8.23 -22.29
N ALA A 428 0.40 -9.35 -22.85
CA ALA A 428 1.13 -10.16 -23.83
C ALA A 428 1.58 -9.37 -25.07
N TYR A 429 0.86 -8.29 -25.43
CA TYR A 429 1.25 -7.39 -26.53
C TYR A 429 2.60 -6.69 -26.32
N LEU A 430 3.07 -6.57 -25.07
CA LEU A 430 4.38 -6.00 -24.74
C LEU A 430 5.54 -6.92 -25.11
N PHE A 431 5.33 -8.23 -25.20
CA PHE A 431 6.39 -9.25 -25.18
C PHE A 431 6.52 -10.05 -26.48
N LYS A 432 7.74 -10.50 -26.82
CA LYS A 432 7.99 -11.33 -28.01
C LYS A 432 7.46 -12.74 -27.82
N VAL A 433 7.71 -13.32 -26.66
CA VAL A 433 7.15 -14.61 -26.20
C VAL A 433 6.58 -14.37 -24.81
N PRO A 434 5.24 -14.31 -24.65
CA PRO A 434 4.60 -14.18 -23.34
C PRO A 434 4.85 -15.44 -22.48
N GLU A 435 5.39 -15.25 -21.29
CA GLU A 435 5.80 -16.32 -20.35
C GLU A 435 5.02 -16.26 -19.03
N GLY A 436 5.29 -17.19 -18.12
CA GLY A 436 4.65 -17.25 -16.81
C GLY A 436 3.14 -17.45 -16.93
N ALA A 437 2.34 -16.61 -16.28
CA ALA A 437 0.88 -16.65 -16.38
C ALA A 437 0.32 -16.26 -17.77
N ALA A 438 1.15 -15.75 -18.69
CA ALA A 438 0.78 -15.47 -20.09
C ALA A 438 1.13 -16.61 -21.07
N THR A 439 1.74 -17.70 -20.59
CA THR A 439 2.16 -18.84 -21.44
C THR A 439 0.99 -19.37 -22.27
N GLY A 440 1.21 -19.56 -23.58
CA GLY A 440 0.18 -20.00 -24.52
C GLY A 440 -0.78 -18.91 -25.01
N ALA A 441 -0.53 -17.63 -24.72
CA ALA A 441 -1.25 -16.53 -25.36
C ALA A 441 -1.05 -16.53 -26.89
N ASP A 442 -2.10 -16.20 -27.65
CA ASP A 442 -2.03 -16.07 -29.12
C ASP A 442 -0.92 -15.07 -29.50
N PRO A 443 0.02 -15.40 -30.39
CA PRO A 443 1.11 -14.50 -30.76
C PRO A 443 0.70 -13.33 -31.66
N GLY A 444 -0.47 -13.42 -32.32
CA GLY A 444 -1.02 -12.40 -33.22
C GLY A 444 -1.14 -11.05 -32.54
N PHE A 445 -0.60 -10.00 -33.17
CA PHE A 445 -0.59 -8.67 -32.56
C PHE A 445 -2.01 -8.12 -32.36
N PHE A 446 -2.89 -8.26 -33.34
CA PHE A 446 -4.26 -7.77 -33.21
C PHE A 446 -5.07 -8.65 -32.25
N ALA A 447 -4.79 -9.95 -32.16
CA ALA A 447 -5.36 -10.83 -31.13
C ALA A 447 -5.02 -10.36 -29.71
N GLN A 448 -3.75 -10.07 -29.43
CA GLN A 448 -3.31 -9.57 -28.13
C GLN A 448 -3.83 -8.15 -27.84
N MET A 449 -3.95 -7.29 -28.86
CA MET A 449 -4.58 -5.98 -28.70
C MET A 449 -6.08 -6.09 -28.39
N ARG A 450 -6.81 -7.08 -28.94
CA ARG A 450 -8.20 -7.39 -28.57
C ARG A 450 -8.30 -7.88 -27.13
N GLU A 451 -7.37 -8.73 -26.68
CA GLU A 451 -7.31 -9.19 -25.28
C GLU A 451 -7.01 -8.03 -24.32
N LEU A 452 -6.04 -7.17 -24.63
CA LEU A 452 -5.79 -5.94 -23.87
C LEU A 452 -7.06 -5.10 -23.77
N ASP A 453 -7.74 -4.86 -24.90
CA ASP A 453 -8.95 -4.02 -24.93
C ASP A 453 -10.05 -4.61 -24.06
N ALA A 454 -10.31 -5.91 -24.20
CA ALA A 454 -11.31 -6.62 -23.40
C ALA A 454 -11.02 -6.56 -21.90
N GLN A 455 -9.78 -6.83 -21.48
CA GLN A 455 -9.41 -6.81 -20.05
C GLN A 455 -9.34 -5.38 -19.49
N ALA A 456 -8.84 -4.41 -20.26
CA ALA A 456 -8.78 -3.02 -19.84
C ALA A 456 -10.18 -2.38 -19.75
N MET A 457 -11.07 -2.67 -20.71
CA MET A 457 -12.46 -2.23 -20.64
C MET A 457 -13.19 -2.93 -19.48
N ALA A 458 -13.03 -4.25 -19.29
CA ALA A 458 -13.67 -4.97 -18.17
C ALA A 458 -13.19 -4.47 -16.79
N ALA A 459 -11.91 -4.13 -16.64
CA ALA A 459 -11.35 -3.54 -15.41
C ALA A 459 -11.69 -2.05 -15.23
N ASN A 460 -12.06 -1.34 -16.31
CA ASN A 460 -12.55 0.04 -16.27
C ASN A 460 -14.07 0.09 -16.03
N GLU A 461 -14.80 -0.92 -16.50
CA GLU A 461 -16.23 -1.12 -16.25
C GLU A 461 -16.50 -1.70 -14.88
N SER A 462 -15.63 -2.53 -14.30
CA SER A 462 -15.75 -2.91 -12.88
C SER A 462 -15.69 -1.70 -11.93
N ARG A 463 -15.12 -0.58 -12.38
CA ARG A 463 -15.18 0.74 -11.72
C ARG A 463 -16.44 1.57 -12.04
N GLY A 464 -17.20 1.22 -13.08
CA GLY A 464 -18.28 2.05 -13.66
C GLY A 464 -19.69 1.42 -13.67
N SER A 465 -19.80 0.09 -13.70
CA SER A 465 -21.05 -0.68 -13.62
C SER A 465 -21.19 -1.45 -12.30
N GLY A 466 -20.15 -1.42 -11.46
CA GLY A 466 -20.15 -2.01 -10.13
C GLY A 466 -21.05 -1.25 -9.14
N LYS A 467 -22.27 -1.76 -8.95
CA LYS A 467 -22.80 -1.86 -7.58
C LYS A 467 -21.90 -2.84 -6.81
N ASP A 468 -21.36 -2.40 -5.68
CA ASP A 468 -20.80 -3.23 -4.60
C ASP A 468 -19.81 -4.34 -5.03
N ALA A 469 -18.92 -4.02 -5.97
CA ALA A 469 -17.59 -4.64 -6.04
C ALA A 469 -16.57 -3.72 -5.34
N GLY A 470 -16.90 -3.29 -4.11
CA GLY A 470 -16.04 -2.44 -3.29
C GLY A 470 -14.67 -3.04 -3.05
N LYS A 471 -13.73 -2.22 -2.56
CA LYS A 471 -12.37 -2.62 -2.20
C LYS A 471 -12.39 -3.74 -1.17
N ARG A 472 -12.34 -5.00 -1.60
CA ARG A 472 -12.36 -6.18 -0.72
C ARG A 472 -10.98 -6.36 -0.09
N VAL A 473 -10.82 -5.72 1.05
CA VAL A 473 -9.91 -6.04 2.15
C VAL A 473 -10.03 -7.53 2.46
N ARG A 474 -8.94 -8.30 2.34
CA ARG A 474 -8.93 -9.77 2.49
C ARG A 474 -8.16 -10.18 3.73
N ILE A 475 -8.86 -10.66 4.73
CA ILE A 475 -8.32 -11.21 5.96
C ILE A 475 -8.26 -12.72 5.78
N ILE A 476 -7.08 -13.30 5.80
CA ILE A 476 -6.92 -14.74 5.98
C ILE A 476 -6.79 -14.97 7.47
N THR A 477 -7.61 -15.84 8.02
CA THR A 477 -7.26 -16.56 9.24
C THR A 477 -6.66 -17.89 8.78
N ASN A 478 -5.55 -18.33 9.38
CA ASN A 478 -4.96 -19.69 9.36
C ASN A 478 -3.84 -20.19 8.43
N GLU A 479 -3.10 -21.14 9.03
CA GLU A 479 -2.33 -22.19 8.39
C GLU A 479 -3.15 -23.48 8.19
N LYS A 480 -3.88 -23.97 9.21
CA LYS A 480 -4.57 -25.28 9.22
C LYS A 480 -5.92 -25.34 8.50
N ALA A 481 -6.65 -24.24 8.40
CA ALA A 481 -7.85 -24.15 7.57
C ALA A 481 -8.18 -22.68 7.27
N LYS A 482 -7.83 -22.23 6.06
CA LYS A 482 -7.93 -20.81 5.71
C LYS A 482 -9.38 -20.39 5.54
N THR A 483 -9.85 -19.46 6.37
CA THR A 483 -11.14 -18.76 6.18
C THR A 483 -10.88 -17.31 5.78
N GLU A 484 -11.62 -16.80 4.80
CA GLU A 484 -11.43 -15.44 4.26
C GLU A 484 -12.56 -14.50 4.73
N TRP A 485 -12.19 -13.34 5.28
CA TRP A 485 -13.11 -12.28 5.74
C TRP A 485 -12.83 -10.94 5.07
N ALA A 486 -13.85 -10.08 4.96
CA ALA A 486 -13.75 -8.77 4.34
C ALA A 486 -14.67 -7.74 5.01
N VAL A 487 -14.33 -6.46 4.85
CA VAL A 487 -15.18 -5.31 5.19
C VAL A 487 -15.80 -4.75 3.90
N PRO A 488 -17.09 -5.00 3.60
CA PRO A 488 -17.77 -4.35 2.48
C PRO A 488 -17.83 -2.85 2.73
N GLU A 489 -17.59 -2.05 1.68
CA GLU A 489 -17.58 -0.57 1.76
C GLU A 489 -16.79 -0.03 2.97
N GLY A 490 -15.52 -0.46 3.08
CA GLY A 490 -14.57 -0.14 4.15
C GLY A 490 -14.14 1.33 4.21
N GLY A 491 -15.11 2.24 4.29
CA GLY A 491 -14.97 3.64 4.64
C GLY A 491 -15.82 3.98 5.86
N VAL A 492 -15.27 4.74 6.81
CA VAL A 492 -15.94 5.11 8.07
C VAL A 492 -15.84 6.62 8.28
N ILE A 493 -16.94 7.24 8.70
CA ILE A 493 -16.98 8.66 9.08
C ILE A 493 -17.04 8.74 10.61
N CYS A 494 -16.10 9.43 11.23
CA CYS A 494 -16.03 9.65 12.67
C CYS A 494 -16.38 11.11 12.98
N ALA A 495 -17.44 11.35 13.74
CA ALA A 495 -17.97 12.69 14.02
C ALA A 495 -18.22 12.95 15.51
N GLY A 496 -18.26 14.22 15.88
CA GLY A 496 -18.53 14.66 17.25
C GLY A 496 -17.32 15.35 17.88
N LEU A 497 -17.08 15.07 19.17
CA LEU A 497 -16.15 15.83 19.99
C LEU A 497 -14.68 15.53 19.61
N ALA A 498 -13.90 16.58 19.43
CA ALA A 498 -12.45 16.49 19.31
C ALA A 498 -11.76 17.59 20.12
N CYS A 499 -10.60 17.27 20.70
CA CYS A 499 -9.77 18.19 21.46
C CYS A 499 -8.31 17.74 21.42
N VAL A 500 -7.38 18.53 21.95
CA VAL A 500 -6.06 18.03 22.35
C VAL A 500 -6.13 17.61 23.80
N ASP A 501 -5.76 16.36 24.10
CA ASP A 501 -5.59 15.87 25.47
C ASP A 501 -4.16 16.10 25.93
N MET A 502 -3.95 16.90 26.99
CA MET A 502 -2.69 17.01 27.71
C MET A 502 -2.68 16.00 28.86
N GLN A 503 -2.14 14.81 28.62
CA GLN A 503 -2.01 13.76 29.63
C GLN A 503 -0.85 14.06 30.59
N LEU A 504 -1.13 14.10 31.89
CA LEU A 504 -0.14 14.23 32.95
C LEU A 504 0.06 12.86 33.61
N ASN A 505 1.16 12.21 33.26
CA ASN A 505 1.42 10.81 33.58
C ASN A 505 1.98 10.63 35.01
N ASN A 506 1.56 9.55 35.68
CA ASN A 506 1.93 9.18 37.05
C ASN A 506 1.65 10.30 38.06
N ALA A 507 0.52 10.99 37.88
CA ALA A 507 0.07 12.05 38.75
C ALA A 507 -0.12 11.57 40.21
N THR A 508 0.12 12.47 41.16
CA THR A 508 -0.23 12.33 42.56
C THR A 508 -1.11 13.50 42.98
N GLY A 509 -2.04 13.26 43.89
CA GLY A 509 -2.61 14.33 44.70
C GLY A 509 -4.05 14.11 45.17
N GLY A 510 -4.35 14.73 46.31
CA GLY A 510 -5.68 15.12 46.79
C GLY A 510 -6.72 14.00 46.98
N ASP A 511 -7.18 13.81 48.23
CA ASP A 511 -8.20 12.85 48.68
C ASP A 511 -9.63 13.10 48.12
N GLY A 512 -9.75 13.13 46.79
CA GLY A 512 -10.97 13.49 46.05
C GLY A 512 -10.79 13.67 44.54
N GLY A 513 -9.56 13.70 44.01
CA GLY A 513 -9.30 13.76 42.55
C GLY A 513 -9.34 15.15 41.89
N GLU A 514 -9.60 16.21 42.65
CA GLU A 514 -9.57 17.59 42.15
C GLU A 514 -8.18 18.26 42.22
N GLY A 515 -7.23 17.65 42.95
CA GLY A 515 -5.88 18.17 43.15
C GLY A 515 -4.81 17.42 42.34
N ILE A 516 -3.86 18.17 41.79
CA ILE A 516 -2.63 17.64 41.19
C ILE A 516 -1.43 18.21 41.98
N GLU A 517 -0.80 17.37 42.80
CA GLU A 517 0.37 17.72 43.62
C GLU A 517 1.68 17.56 42.84
N SER A 518 1.79 16.49 42.04
CA SER A 518 2.95 16.25 41.18
C SER A 518 2.59 15.33 40.00
N PHE A 519 3.43 15.30 38.96
CA PHE A 519 3.36 14.34 37.86
C PHE A 519 4.78 14.06 37.34
N GLN A 520 4.98 12.95 36.62
CA GLN A 520 6.32 12.52 36.16
C GLN A 520 6.58 12.78 34.66
N GLY A 521 5.55 13.10 33.88
CA GLY A 521 5.71 13.48 32.48
C GLY A 521 4.42 14.00 31.85
N GLU A 522 4.57 14.75 30.77
CA GLU A 522 3.49 15.34 29.97
C GLU A 522 3.49 14.67 28.59
N LYS A 523 2.31 14.30 28.07
CA LYS A 523 2.14 13.88 26.67
C LYS A 523 0.88 14.49 26.09
N SER A 524 0.99 15.16 24.94
CA SER A 524 -0.20 15.59 24.19
C SER A 524 -0.62 14.54 23.18
N ILE A 525 -1.90 14.20 23.15
CA ILE A 525 -2.50 13.29 22.16
C ILE A 525 -3.81 13.87 21.59
N GLY A 526 -4.32 13.30 20.50
CA GLY A 526 -5.65 13.66 19.99
C GLY A 526 -6.71 13.11 20.94
N GLY A 527 -7.51 14.00 21.52
CA GLY A 527 -8.58 13.72 22.47
C GLY A 527 -9.97 13.76 21.85
N GLY A 528 -10.96 13.32 22.63
CA GLY A 528 -12.34 13.19 22.18
C GLY A 528 -12.58 11.99 21.27
N SER A 529 -13.85 11.74 20.98
CA SER A 529 -14.30 10.55 20.27
C SER A 529 -13.75 10.43 18.86
N VAL A 530 -13.69 11.55 18.12
CA VAL A 530 -13.22 11.55 16.74
C VAL A 530 -11.75 11.11 16.68
N SER A 531 -10.90 11.64 17.55
CA SER A 531 -9.48 11.31 17.59
C SER A 531 -9.23 9.86 18.00
N MET A 532 -9.93 9.37 19.04
CA MET A 532 -9.74 8.00 19.55
C MET A 532 -10.30 6.95 18.61
N ALA A 533 -11.44 7.22 17.97
CA ALA A 533 -11.99 6.36 16.92
C ALA A 533 -11.08 6.34 15.69
N CYS A 534 -10.65 7.50 15.17
CA CYS A 534 -9.71 7.56 14.06
C CYS A 534 -8.41 6.81 14.36
N LYS A 535 -7.79 7.03 15.54
CA LYS A 535 -6.59 6.29 15.96
C LYS A 535 -6.81 4.79 15.98
N THR A 536 -7.93 4.33 16.54
CA THR A 536 -8.20 2.89 16.69
C THR A 536 -8.50 2.22 15.34
N LEU A 537 -9.29 2.87 14.49
CA LEU A 537 -9.64 2.36 13.16
C LEU A 537 -8.47 2.40 12.18
N ALA A 538 -7.62 3.44 12.26
CA ALA A 538 -6.55 3.66 11.29
C ALA A 538 -5.43 2.61 11.41
N ARG A 539 -5.07 2.21 12.64
CA ARG A 539 -3.98 1.27 12.91
C ARG A 539 -4.30 -0.20 12.59
N LEU A 540 -5.56 -0.56 12.32
CA LEU A 540 -5.94 -1.95 12.05
C LEU A 540 -5.48 -2.36 10.64
N CYS A 541 -4.58 -3.34 10.57
CA CYS A 541 -3.91 -3.80 9.34
C CYS A 541 -3.98 -5.32 9.16
N HIS A 542 -3.63 -5.78 7.95
CA HIS A 542 -3.54 -7.20 7.59
C HIS A 542 -2.17 -7.78 7.93
N GLY A 543 -2.07 -8.66 8.93
CA GLY A 543 -0.79 -9.09 9.48
C GLY A 543 -0.18 -8.00 10.35
N GLU A 544 0.82 -8.35 11.16
CA GLU A 544 1.64 -7.32 11.80
C GLU A 544 2.58 -6.73 10.74
N ALA A 545 2.98 -5.48 10.95
CA ALA A 545 3.82 -4.77 10.00
C ALA A 545 5.15 -5.53 9.76
N GLN A 546 5.70 -5.41 8.54
CA GLN A 546 6.95 -6.08 8.16
C GLN A 546 8.20 -5.22 8.38
N ASP A 547 8.02 -3.94 8.74
CA ASP A 547 9.07 -2.97 9.04
C ASP A 547 8.43 -1.62 9.52
N SER A 548 8.67 -1.20 10.77
CA SER A 548 7.88 -0.20 11.55
C SER A 548 8.13 1.28 11.19
N VAL A 549 8.97 1.56 10.20
CA VAL A 549 9.15 2.89 9.62
C VAL A 549 8.37 2.95 8.29
N HIS A 550 8.00 1.81 7.69
CA HIS A 550 7.35 1.73 6.38
C HIS A 550 6.26 0.64 6.33
N ALA A 551 5.03 1.02 6.69
CA ALA A 551 3.85 0.16 6.58
C ALA A 551 3.74 -0.57 5.23
N GLN A 552 4.05 -1.88 5.23
CA GLN A 552 3.83 -2.79 4.11
C GLN A 552 2.62 -3.73 4.31
N THR A 553 1.85 -3.55 5.38
CA THR A 553 0.59 -4.26 5.60
C THR A 553 -0.60 -3.40 5.15
N PRO A 554 -1.47 -3.90 4.23
CA PRO A 554 -2.61 -3.12 3.78
C PRO A 554 -3.62 -2.86 4.91
N ALA A 555 -4.23 -1.68 4.88
CA ALA A 555 -5.15 -1.22 5.91
C ALA A 555 -6.52 -1.90 5.81
N VAL A 556 -7.11 -2.26 6.96
CA VAL A 556 -8.44 -2.90 7.03
C VAL A 556 -9.56 -1.94 6.61
N LEU A 557 -9.37 -0.65 6.86
CA LEU A 557 -10.27 0.40 6.39
C LEU A 557 -9.52 1.30 5.42
N SER A 558 -10.13 1.54 4.26
CA SER A 558 -9.52 2.23 3.12
C SER A 558 -9.72 3.75 3.11
N ASN A 559 -10.59 4.27 3.98
CA ASN A 559 -10.88 5.70 4.12
C ASN A 559 -11.59 5.99 5.45
N ILE A 560 -11.00 6.81 6.30
CA ILE A 560 -11.52 7.23 7.61
C ILE A 560 -11.59 8.75 7.60
N VAL A 561 -12.78 9.33 7.78
CA VAL A 561 -12.97 10.79 7.69
C VAL A 561 -13.35 11.37 9.05
N PRO A 562 -12.50 12.20 9.67
CA PRO A 562 -12.87 12.98 10.86
C PRO A 562 -13.72 14.19 10.49
N ILE A 563 -14.90 14.33 11.13
CA ILE A 563 -15.77 15.50 11.09
C ILE A 563 -15.86 16.09 12.50
N CYS A 564 -15.03 17.09 12.78
CA CYS A 564 -14.99 17.82 14.04
C CYS A 564 -14.68 19.30 13.80
N LYS A 565 -14.91 20.16 14.80
CA LYS A 565 -14.68 21.60 14.70
C LYS A 565 -13.39 22.01 15.40
N ILE A 566 -12.39 22.42 14.61
CA ILE A 566 -11.09 22.92 15.10
C ILE A 566 -10.88 24.37 14.67
N GLY A 567 -10.20 25.14 15.52
CA GLY A 567 -9.84 26.52 15.27
C GLY A 567 -8.65 26.69 14.32
N MET A 568 -8.46 27.90 13.79
CA MET A 568 -7.21 28.35 13.16
C MET A 568 -6.17 28.81 14.19
N ASP A 569 -5.98 28.03 15.24
CA ASP A 569 -4.99 28.24 16.30
C ASP A 569 -3.95 27.10 16.37
N GLY A 570 -2.90 27.30 17.16
CA GLY A 570 -1.82 26.32 17.32
C GLY A 570 -2.26 25.00 17.97
N THR A 571 -3.35 25.02 18.75
CA THR A 571 -3.99 23.81 19.29
C THR A 571 -4.70 23.04 18.17
N GLY A 572 -5.32 23.73 17.22
CA GLY A 572 -5.93 23.17 16.02
C GLY A 572 -4.90 22.61 15.04
N ASP A 573 -3.77 23.30 14.84
CA ASP A 573 -2.64 22.78 14.07
C ASP A 573 -2.12 21.47 14.71
N LYS A 574 -1.99 21.45 16.04
CA LYS A 574 -1.54 20.28 16.80
C LYS A 574 -2.52 19.11 16.69
N LEU A 575 -3.83 19.34 16.83
CA LEU A 575 -4.86 18.31 16.68
C LEU A 575 -4.93 17.77 15.25
N LEU A 576 -4.82 18.65 14.25
CA LEU A 576 -4.76 18.29 12.85
C LEU A 576 -3.55 17.40 12.55
N ASN A 577 -2.36 17.78 13.01
CA ASN A 577 -1.14 16.97 12.87
C ASN A 577 -1.26 15.62 13.58
N LEU A 578 -1.91 15.56 14.76
CA LEU A 578 -2.18 14.32 15.48
C LEU A 578 -3.11 13.39 14.69
N LEU A 579 -4.18 13.93 14.07
CA LEU A 579 -5.08 13.16 13.20
C LEU A 579 -4.37 12.68 11.93
N GLU A 580 -3.49 13.48 11.32
CA GLU A 580 -2.67 13.04 10.18
C GLU A 580 -1.70 11.92 10.57
N ALA A 581 -0.98 12.07 11.68
CA ALA A 581 -0.06 11.05 12.18
C ALA A 581 -0.76 9.71 12.46
N THR A 582 -2.02 9.72 12.95
CA THR A 582 -2.77 8.47 13.18
C THR A 582 -3.06 7.68 11.90
N GLY A 583 -3.07 8.33 10.73
CA GLY A 583 -3.28 7.68 9.43
C GLY A 583 -2.07 7.70 8.51
N GLU A 584 -0.90 8.12 8.99
CA GLU A 584 0.30 8.29 8.16
C GLU A 584 0.84 6.93 7.65
N THR A 585 0.83 5.92 8.52
CA THR A 585 1.26 4.56 8.19
C THR A 585 0.31 3.88 7.20
N CYS A 586 -0.96 3.73 7.58
CA CYS A 586 -1.98 3.05 6.79
C CYS A 586 -2.55 3.88 5.61
N ARG A 587 -2.15 5.16 5.48
CA ARG A 587 -2.62 6.15 4.48
C ARG A 587 -4.15 6.24 4.36
N ASN A 588 -4.86 5.95 5.43
CA ASN A 588 -6.31 5.76 5.43
C ASN A 588 -7.10 6.86 6.16
N VAL A 589 -6.48 7.79 6.90
CA VAL A 589 -7.20 8.94 7.50
C VAL A 589 -7.17 10.14 6.55
N ASN A 590 -8.35 10.64 6.18
CA ASN A 590 -8.54 11.72 5.23
C ASN A 590 -8.99 13.02 5.91
N VAL A 591 -8.02 13.78 6.42
CA VAL A 591 -8.26 15.09 7.05
C VAL A 591 -8.52 16.24 6.06
N ARG A 592 -8.54 15.99 4.74
CA ARG A 592 -8.60 17.06 3.72
C ARG A 592 -9.81 17.98 3.92
N HIS A 593 -10.93 17.40 4.34
CA HIS A 593 -12.14 18.11 4.69
C HIS A 593 -11.93 19.07 5.88
N LEU A 594 -11.44 18.52 7.00
CA LEU A 594 -11.11 19.25 8.22
C LEU A 594 -10.10 20.39 7.98
N LYS A 595 -9.14 20.22 7.08
CA LYS A 595 -8.17 21.26 6.68
C LYS A 595 -8.83 22.49 6.04
N ASN A 596 -9.90 22.30 5.28
CA ASN A 596 -10.56 23.38 4.54
C ASN A 596 -11.60 24.13 5.40
N ASN A 597 -12.21 23.43 6.37
CA ASN A 597 -13.36 23.92 7.15
C ASN A 597 -12.99 24.28 8.59
N ARG A 598 -11.75 24.71 8.84
CA ARG A 598 -11.32 25.21 10.15
C ARG A 598 -12.03 26.52 10.49
N ASP A 599 -12.39 26.70 11.75
CA ASP A 599 -13.03 27.91 12.25
C ASP A 599 -11.97 29.02 12.44
N PRO A 600 -12.02 30.15 11.71
CA PRO A 600 -11.05 31.23 11.85
C PRO A 600 -11.20 32.03 13.15
N GLU A 601 -12.35 31.97 13.82
CA GLU A 601 -12.64 32.72 15.06
C GLU A 601 -12.76 31.79 16.29
N GLY A 602 -12.99 30.50 16.07
CA GLY A 602 -13.05 29.48 17.11
C GLY A 602 -11.68 29.12 17.71
N ARG A 603 -11.64 28.90 19.03
CA ARG A 603 -10.51 28.26 19.73
C ARG A 603 -10.67 26.75 19.69
N THR A 604 -9.60 26.00 19.44
CA THR A 604 -9.65 24.53 19.51
C THR A 604 -9.71 24.06 20.96
N ALA A 605 -10.57 23.07 21.24
CA ALA A 605 -10.73 22.50 22.56
C ALA A 605 -9.46 21.82 23.11
N LEU A 606 -9.28 21.92 24.41
CA LEU A 606 -8.13 21.39 25.14
C LEU A 606 -8.64 20.70 26.42
N SER A 607 -8.08 19.53 26.74
CA SER A 607 -8.26 18.89 28.05
C SER A 607 -6.93 18.75 28.77
N VAL A 608 -6.95 18.74 30.09
CA VAL A 608 -5.85 18.29 30.95
C VAL A 608 -6.31 17.02 31.66
N LEU A 609 -5.62 15.92 31.40
CA LEU A 609 -5.95 14.58 31.90
C LEU A 609 -4.86 14.08 32.86
N PRO A 610 -4.95 14.32 34.17
CA PRO A 610 -4.09 13.63 35.12
C PRO A 610 -4.42 12.14 35.13
N ILE A 611 -3.40 11.32 34.86
CA ILE A 611 -3.44 9.86 34.98
C ILE A 611 -2.72 9.50 36.27
N TYR A 612 -3.48 9.12 37.28
CA TYR A 612 -2.97 8.79 38.61
C TYR A 612 -2.32 7.41 38.63
N ARG A 613 -1.38 7.21 39.58
CA ARG A 613 -0.58 5.96 39.67
C ARG A 613 -1.39 4.69 39.95
N ASP A 614 -2.65 4.83 40.37
CA ASP A 614 -3.59 3.73 40.61
C ASP A 614 -4.52 3.45 39.41
N GLY A 615 -4.32 4.14 38.28
CA GLY A 615 -5.12 4.01 37.07
C GLY A 615 -6.38 4.88 37.03
N ARG A 616 -6.67 5.66 38.07
CA ARG A 616 -7.75 6.68 38.01
C ARG A 616 -7.35 7.82 37.07
N ARG A 617 -8.34 8.51 36.51
CA ARG A 617 -8.16 9.70 35.67
C ARG A 617 -9.00 10.86 36.19
N GLY A 618 -8.44 12.07 36.14
CA GLY A 618 -9.22 13.31 36.17
C GLY A 618 -9.41 13.86 34.76
N CYS A 619 -10.28 14.87 34.60
CA CYS A 619 -10.46 15.58 33.34
C CYS A 619 -10.84 17.04 33.59
N PHE A 620 -9.98 17.97 33.18
CA PHE A 620 -10.28 19.40 33.14
C PHE A 620 -10.41 19.82 31.68
N PHE A 621 -11.62 20.16 31.22
CA PHE A 621 -11.94 20.33 29.80
C PHE A 621 -12.42 21.74 29.47
N ASP A 622 -11.70 22.45 28.59
CA ASP A 622 -12.23 23.62 27.88
C ASP A 622 -12.84 23.15 26.56
N ALA A 623 -14.17 23.14 26.51
CA ALA A 623 -14.93 22.70 25.35
C ALA A 623 -14.72 23.59 24.12
N ALA A 624 -14.39 24.88 24.31
CA ALA A 624 -14.09 25.85 23.25
C ALA A 624 -14.97 25.70 21.97
N SER A 625 -14.39 25.36 20.82
CA SER A 625 -15.10 25.15 19.54
C SER A 625 -16.25 24.14 19.60
N ASN A 626 -16.18 23.12 20.46
CA ASN A 626 -17.23 22.11 20.61
C ASN A 626 -18.55 22.70 21.16
N VAL A 627 -18.48 23.83 21.90
CA VAL A 627 -19.68 24.52 22.39
C VAL A 627 -20.53 25.07 21.25
N THR A 628 -19.90 25.48 20.15
CA THR A 628 -20.55 26.10 18.98
C THR A 628 -20.58 25.19 17.76
N PHE A 629 -20.31 23.89 17.92
CA PHE A 629 -20.29 22.94 16.81
C PHE A 629 -21.71 22.44 16.52
N SER A 630 -22.29 22.91 15.43
CA SER A 630 -23.72 22.73 15.13
C SER A 630 -24.01 21.58 14.17
N ALA A 631 -25.23 21.04 14.25
CA ALA A 631 -25.74 20.08 13.26
C ALA A 631 -25.65 20.59 11.81
N LYS A 632 -25.74 21.91 11.57
CA LYS A 632 -25.66 22.49 10.23
C LYS A 632 -24.29 22.30 9.59
N GLU A 633 -23.22 22.41 10.39
CA GLU A 633 -21.84 22.20 9.94
C GLU A 633 -21.64 20.72 9.56
N ILE A 634 -21.98 19.79 10.46
CA ILE A 634 -21.87 18.34 10.18
C ILE A 634 -22.71 17.93 8.97
N ILE A 635 -23.93 18.47 8.81
CA ILE A 635 -24.80 18.18 7.65
C ILE A 635 -24.23 18.75 6.36
N SER A 636 -23.59 19.92 6.38
CA SER A 636 -22.87 20.47 5.23
C SER A 636 -21.71 19.57 4.83
N ASP A 637 -20.96 19.09 5.82
CA ASP A 637 -19.79 18.25 5.65
C ASP A 637 -20.15 16.89 5.06
N LEU A 638 -21.16 16.21 5.64
CA LEU A 638 -21.74 14.98 5.10
C LEU A 638 -22.20 15.14 3.63
N LYS A 639 -22.85 16.27 3.30
CA LYS A 639 -23.27 16.56 1.92
C LYS A 639 -22.10 16.80 0.98
N SER A 640 -20.99 17.40 1.45
CA SER A 640 -19.78 17.53 0.63
C SER A 640 -19.12 16.18 0.34
N LEU A 641 -19.11 15.25 1.32
CA LEU A 641 -18.59 13.90 1.13
C LEU A 641 -19.41 13.11 0.10
N ARG A 642 -20.74 13.27 0.11
CA ARG A 642 -21.65 12.66 -0.89
C ARG A 642 -21.41 13.14 -2.33
N ASN A 643 -20.96 14.38 -2.48
CA ASN A 643 -20.72 15.01 -3.79
C ASN A 643 -19.25 14.86 -4.27
N GLY A 644 -18.37 14.25 -3.46
CA GLY A 644 -16.98 13.98 -3.81
C GLY A 644 -16.82 12.70 -4.63
N GLU A 645 -15.81 12.66 -5.51
CA GLU A 645 -15.58 11.47 -6.36
C GLU A 645 -15.03 10.26 -5.56
N ASN A 646 -15.55 9.08 -5.89
CA ASN A 646 -14.95 7.74 -5.64
C ASN A 646 -14.77 7.24 -4.19
N ALA A 647 -15.42 7.83 -3.18
CA ALA A 647 -15.40 7.32 -1.80
C ALA A 647 -16.76 6.75 -1.36
N THR A 648 -16.81 5.47 -1.00
CA THR A 648 -17.96 4.83 -0.35
C THR A 648 -17.74 4.73 1.16
N TYR A 649 -18.84 4.83 1.93
CA TYR A 649 -18.83 4.79 3.39
C TYR A 649 -19.87 3.79 3.88
N GLY A 650 -19.44 2.78 4.63
CA GLY A 650 -20.31 1.76 5.22
C GLY A 650 -20.83 2.14 6.62
N ALA A 651 -20.12 3.01 7.34
CA ALA A 651 -20.50 3.38 8.72
C ALA A 651 -20.25 4.85 9.09
N PHE A 652 -21.04 5.32 10.05
CA PHE A 652 -20.92 6.61 10.72
C PHE A 652 -20.88 6.39 12.23
N LEU A 653 -19.85 6.90 12.91
CA LEU A 653 -19.71 6.88 14.35
C LEU A 653 -19.79 8.31 14.89
N PHE A 654 -20.77 8.59 15.74
CA PHE A 654 -20.90 9.86 16.44
C PHE A 654 -20.56 9.69 17.92
N GLY A 655 -19.76 10.57 18.51
CA GLY A 655 -19.40 10.47 19.93
C GLY A 655 -19.65 11.73 20.76
N TYR A 656 -19.98 11.46 22.02
CA TYR A 656 -20.06 12.40 23.14
C TYR A 656 -21.14 13.50 23.00
N PRO A 657 -22.40 13.18 22.65
CA PRO A 657 -23.46 14.19 22.46
C PRO A 657 -23.77 15.02 23.73
N HIS A 658 -23.58 14.46 24.92
CA HIS A 658 -23.78 15.17 26.20
C HIS A 658 -22.82 16.36 26.38
N LEU A 659 -21.67 16.35 25.70
CA LEU A 659 -20.64 17.39 25.74
C LEU A 659 -20.70 18.36 24.53
N LEU A 660 -21.74 18.25 23.69
CA LEU A 660 -21.92 19.03 22.46
C LEU A 660 -23.32 19.68 22.43
N PRO A 661 -23.53 20.86 23.06
CA PRO A 661 -24.86 21.44 23.27
C PRO A 661 -25.71 21.64 21.99
N GLU A 662 -25.07 22.02 20.89
CA GLU A 662 -25.73 22.26 19.58
C GLU A 662 -25.95 20.96 18.75
N LEU A 663 -25.63 19.80 19.32
CA LEU A 663 -25.75 18.46 18.72
C LEU A 663 -26.53 17.51 19.65
N GLN A 664 -27.64 18.01 20.17
CA GLN A 664 -28.53 17.30 21.11
C GLN A 664 -29.95 17.15 20.56
N GLY A 665 -30.66 16.13 21.00
CA GLY A 665 -32.06 15.87 20.69
C GLY A 665 -32.32 15.80 19.19
N GLN A 666 -33.18 16.70 18.69
CA GLN A 666 -33.55 16.77 17.27
C GLN A 666 -32.36 17.11 16.36
N ALA A 667 -31.37 17.87 16.85
CA ALA A 667 -30.16 18.20 16.08
C ALA A 667 -29.32 16.94 15.81
N LEU A 668 -29.13 16.11 16.83
CA LEU A 668 -28.45 14.82 16.73
C LEU A 668 -29.21 13.83 15.83
N ALA A 669 -30.54 13.73 16.00
CA ALA A 669 -31.38 12.90 15.15
C ALA A 669 -31.25 13.28 13.67
N GLN A 670 -31.24 14.57 13.35
CA GLN A 670 -31.08 15.08 11.98
C GLN A 670 -29.68 14.78 11.40
N VAL A 671 -28.63 14.80 12.21
CA VAL A 671 -27.28 14.38 11.82
C VAL A 671 -27.25 12.89 11.48
N LEU A 672 -27.83 12.01 12.32
CA LEU A 672 -27.89 10.57 12.04
C LEU A 672 -28.74 10.26 10.80
N ILE A 673 -29.85 10.97 10.58
CA ILE A 673 -30.66 10.86 9.37
C ILE A 673 -29.85 11.22 8.12
N GLU A 674 -29.13 12.35 8.14
CA GLU A 674 -28.34 12.75 6.97
C GLU A 674 -27.10 11.86 6.77
N ALA A 675 -26.48 11.36 7.83
CA ALA A 675 -25.39 10.39 7.72
C ALA A 675 -25.84 9.16 6.92
N ARG A 676 -27.01 8.59 7.23
CA ARG A 676 -27.59 7.47 6.47
C ARG A 676 -27.90 7.80 5.00
N ASN A 677 -28.14 9.07 4.65
CA ASN A 677 -28.30 9.51 3.27
C ASN A 677 -26.97 9.57 2.48
N VAL A 678 -25.83 9.46 3.18
CA VAL A 678 -24.47 9.42 2.62
C VAL A 678 -23.87 8.01 2.65
N LEU A 679 -24.23 7.19 3.66
CA LEU A 679 -23.75 5.80 3.77
C LEU A 679 -24.38 4.88 2.72
N VAL A 680 -23.58 3.94 2.21
CA VAL A 680 -24.03 2.92 1.26
C VAL A 680 -25.08 2.03 1.90
N ASN A 681 -26.20 1.80 1.19
CA ASN A 681 -27.35 1.02 1.67
C ASN A 681 -27.92 1.49 3.05
N GLY A 682 -27.68 2.75 3.44
CA GLY A 682 -28.11 3.33 4.71
C GLY A 682 -27.19 3.03 5.91
N GLY A 683 -26.13 2.24 5.69
CA GLY A 683 -25.02 1.93 6.58
C GLY A 683 -25.33 1.53 8.03
N ILE A 684 -24.28 1.51 8.85
CA ILE A 684 -24.36 1.37 10.30
C ILE A 684 -24.10 2.73 10.96
N CYS A 685 -25.04 3.19 11.80
CA CYS A 685 -24.87 4.39 12.62
C CYS A 685 -24.63 4.03 14.09
N ALA A 686 -23.41 4.24 14.56
CA ALA A 686 -23.02 4.06 15.95
C ALA A 686 -23.02 5.38 16.71
N VAL A 687 -23.44 5.35 17.98
CA VAL A 687 -23.36 6.48 18.92
C VAL A 687 -22.62 6.04 20.17
N ASP A 688 -21.57 6.76 20.53
CA ASP A 688 -20.81 6.59 21.77
C ASP A 688 -21.18 7.68 22.78
N LEU A 689 -21.50 7.28 24.01
CA LEU A 689 -21.84 8.18 25.10
C LEU A 689 -20.63 8.39 26.02
N ASN A 690 -20.46 9.63 26.46
CA ASN A 690 -19.51 10.03 27.50
C ASN A 690 -19.98 11.36 28.09
N GLY A 691 -19.60 11.65 29.33
CA GLY A 691 -19.93 12.91 30.00
C GLY A 691 -21.42 13.11 30.30
N VAL A 692 -22.15 12.02 30.56
CA VAL A 692 -23.55 12.10 31.03
C VAL A 692 -23.58 12.84 32.39
N PRO A 693 -24.35 13.92 32.55
CA PRO A 693 -24.50 14.59 33.84
C PRO A 693 -25.47 13.82 34.76
N GLU A 694 -25.46 14.11 36.07
CA GLU A 694 -26.52 13.64 36.96
C GLU A 694 -27.85 14.35 36.63
N VAL A 695 -28.83 13.60 36.11
CA VAL A 695 -30.13 14.14 35.69
C VAL A 695 -31.23 13.75 36.67
N LEU A 696 -32.06 14.71 37.07
CA LEU A 696 -33.30 14.45 37.80
C LEU A 696 -34.42 14.08 36.82
N PHE A 697 -34.79 12.81 36.73
CA PHE A 697 -35.86 12.28 35.89
C PHE A 697 -37.00 11.61 36.69
N GLN A 698 -38.14 11.40 36.05
CA GLN A 698 -39.26 10.70 36.65
C GLN A 698 -39.00 9.18 36.66
N ARG A 699 -38.98 8.59 37.86
CA ARG A 699 -38.85 7.14 38.06
C ARG A 699 -40.22 6.46 37.98
N ASP A 700 -40.28 5.36 37.23
CA ASP A 700 -41.42 4.45 37.21
C ASP A 700 -41.60 3.79 38.59
N LYS A 701 -42.86 3.71 39.04
CA LYS A 701 -43.19 3.24 40.39
C LYS A 701 -43.08 1.71 40.57
N ARG A 702 -42.87 0.94 39.49
CA ARG A 702 -42.77 -0.52 39.50
C ARG A 702 -41.33 -1.01 39.28
N SER A 703 -40.58 -0.39 38.36
CA SER A 703 -39.18 -0.76 38.10
C SER A 703 -38.16 0.08 38.88
N GLY A 704 -38.54 1.28 39.34
CA GLY A 704 -37.61 2.26 39.92
C GLY A 704 -36.70 2.96 38.91
N LEU A 705 -36.78 2.55 37.63
CA LEU A 705 -36.00 3.11 36.52
C LEU A 705 -36.72 4.30 35.87
N ARG A 706 -35.99 5.05 35.03
CA ARG A 706 -36.50 6.16 34.25
C ARG A 706 -37.66 5.77 33.32
N ALA A 707 -38.74 6.54 33.34
CA ALA A 707 -39.96 6.27 32.57
C ALA A 707 -40.01 6.91 31.17
N ASP A 708 -39.15 7.90 30.89
CA ASP A 708 -39.30 8.87 29.79
C ASP A 708 -38.12 8.89 28.79
N MET A 709 -37.40 7.77 28.62
CA MET A 709 -36.18 7.69 27.79
C MET A 709 -36.31 8.26 26.36
N LYS A 710 -37.45 8.09 25.69
CA LYS A 710 -37.72 8.66 24.35
C LYS A 710 -37.79 10.20 24.34
N SER A 711 -38.08 10.80 25.49
CA SER A 711 -38.17 12.24 25.71
C SER A 711 -36.87 12.83 26.27
N ASP A 712 -35.79 12.04 26.35
CA ASP A 712 -34.49 12.55 26.80
C ASP A 712 -34.00 13.71 25.90
N PRO A 713 -33.60 14.85 26.49
CA PRO A 713 -33.26 16.05 25.72
C PRO A 713 -31.98 15.90 24.89
N VAL A 714 -31.07 14.99 25.27
CA VAL A 714 -29.78 14.80 24.59
C VAL A 714 -29.86 13.72 23.52
N ILE A 715 -30.37 12.54 23.86
CA ILE A 715 -30.33 11.37 22.98
C ILE A 715 -31.71 10.87 22.54
N GLY A 716 -32.80 11.23 23.24
CA GLY A 716 -34.11 10.59 23.09
C GLY A 716 -34.65 10.54 21.65
N ALA A 717 -34.56 11.66 20.93
CA ALA A 717 -34.97 11.75 19.53
C ALA A 717 -34.02 10.99 18.56
N ALA A 718 -32.75 10.80 18.94
CA ALA A 718 -31.73 10.13 18.14
C ALA A 718 -31.79 8.61 18.26
N LEU A 719 -32.27 8.06 19.38
CA LEU A 719 -32.25 6.61 19.69
C LEU A 719 -32.81 5.72 18.56
N GLN A 720 -33.94 6.08 17.95
CA GLN A 720 -34.55 5.31 16.85
C GLN A 720 -33.71 5.30 15.55
N HIS A 721 -32.72 6.20 15.44
CA HIS A 721 -31.79 6.32 14.32
C HIS A 721 -30.41 5.70 14.61
N THR A 722 -30.20 5.16 15.81
CA THR A 722 -28.94 4.54 16.26
C THR A 722 -29.00 3.01 16.09
N ASP A 723 -28.04 2.45 15.35
CA ASP A 723 -27.88 1.00 15.19
C ASP A 723 -27.09 0.38 16.34
N ILE A 724 -26.03 1.06 16.81
CA ILE A 724 -25.18 0.63 17.92
C ILE A 724 -25.07 1.79 18.91
N LEU A 725 -25.50 1.60 20.16
CA LEU A 725 -25.34 2.56 21.25
C LEU A 725 -24.35 1.99 22.27
N HIS A 726 -23.22 2.65 22.47
CA HIS A 726 -22.27 2.33 23.53
C HIS A 726 -22.39 3.31 24.70
N MET A 727 -22.23 2.77 25.91
CA MET A 727 -22.06 3.52 27.16
C MET A 727 -21.29 2.65 28.17
N ASN A 728 -20.81 3.23 29.26
CA ASN A 728 -20.33 2.46 30.42
C ASN A 728 -21.40 2.28 31.50
N GLU A 729 -21.10 1.49 32.53
CA GLU A 729 -22.01 1.20 33.66
C GLU A 729 -22.44 2.46 34.43
N GLU A 730 -21.56 3.45 34.58
CA GLU A 730 -21.84 4.71 35.27
C GLU A 730 -22.85 5.55 34.47
N GLU A 731 -22.62 5.72 33.17
CA GLU A 731 -23.53 6.40 32.23
C GLU A 731 -24.89 5.72 32.14
N LEU A 732 -24.92 4.37 32.17
CA LEU A 732 -26.17 3.61 32.25
C LEU A 732 -26.94 3.95 33.54
N CYS A 733 -26.26 4.02 34.68
CA CYS A 733 -26.87 4.40 35.96
C CYS A 733 -27.38 5.84 35.93
N LEU A 734 -26.61 6.79 35.40
CA LEU A 734 -26.98 8.20 35.31
C LEU A 734 -28.16 8.44 34.34
N LEU A 735 -28.22 7.72 33.22
CA LEU A 735 -29.32 7.85 32.24
C LEU A 735 -30.62 7.16 32.66
N THR A 736 -30.55 6.06 33.42
CA THR A 736 -31.71 5.20 33.70
C THR A 736 -32.14 5.17 35.17
N GLY A 737 -31.28 5.61 36.10
CA GLY A 737 -31.53 5.54 37.53
C GLY A 737 -31.44 4.14 38.15
N CYS A 738 -30.90 3.16 37.41
CA CYS A 738 -30.59 1.87 38.00
C CYS A 738 -29.52 2.01 39.09
N ILE A 739 -29.57 1.11 40.08
CA ILE A 739 -28.64 1.10 41.22
C ILE A 739 -27.94 -0.26 41.19
N MET A 740 -26.62 -0.24 41.01
CA MET A 740 -25.81 -1.46 41.15
C MET A 740 -25.60 -1.77 42.63
N THR A 741 -25.73 -3.05 42.97
CA THR A 741 -25.60 -3.59 44.33
C THR A 741 -24.21 -4.12 44.63
N GLY A 742 -23.38 -4.33 43.60
CA GLY A 742 -22.09 -5.01 43.69
C GLY A 742 -22.21 -6.55 43.71
N ASN A 743 -23.41 -7.09 43.56
CA ASN A 743 -23.67 -8.51 43.36
C ASN A 743 -23.97 -8.75 41.88
N THR A 744 -23.00 -9.31 41.16
CA THR A 744 -23.05 -9.50 39.70
C THR A 744 -24.34 -10.14 39.20
N VAL A 745 -24.91 -11.12 39.90
CA VAL A 745 -26.16 -11.78 39.48
C VAL A 745 -27.37 -10.84 39.56
N GLN A 746 -27.42 -9.94 40.55
CA GLN A 746 -28.48 -8.94 40.69
C GLN A 746 -28.25 -7.76 39.74
N ASP A 747 -26.99 -7.38 39.55
CA ASP A 747 -26.58 -6.28 38.68
C ASP A 747 -26.86 -6.62 37.21
N ASP A 748 -26.58 -7.85 36.74
CA ASP A 748 -26.89 -8.29 35.37
C ASP A 748 -28.40 -8.27 35.07
N GLY A 749 -29.22 -8.65 36.05
CA GLY A 749 -30.69 -8.55 35.95
C GLY A 749 -31.16 -7.10 35.89
N THR A 750 -30.47 -6.20 36.58
CA THR A 750 -30.75 -4.76 36.62
C THR A 750 -30.32 -4.07 35.32
N ILE A 751 -29.12 -4.38 34.82
CA ILE A 751 -28.61 -3.89 33.53
C ILE A 751 -29.53 -4.34 32.39
N ARG A 752 -29.99 -5.60 32.36
CA ARG A 752 -30.97 -6.07 31.37
C ARG A 752 -32.26 -5.23 31.35
N GLN A 753 -32.75 -4.79 32.52
CA GLN A 753 -33.93 -3.92 32.61
C GLN A 753 -33.64 -2.47 32.17
N ALA A 754 -32.48 -1.93 32.54
CA ALA A 754 -32.04 -0.59 32.13
C ALA A 754 -31.81 -0.51 30.61
N VAL A 755 -31.10 -1.48 30.03
CA VAL A 755 -30.84 -1.59 28.59
C VAL A 755 -32.13 -1.72 27.78
N LYS A 756 -33.15 -2.41 28.31
CA LYS A 756 -34.46 -2.53 27.65
C LYS A 756 -35.10 -1.17 27.34
N LEU A 757 -34.85 -0.12 28.14
CA LEU A 757 -35.37 1.23 27.86
C LEU A 757 -34.88 1.78 26.52
N PHE A 758 -33.65 1.48 26.11
CA PHE A 758 -33.05 1.92 24.85
C PHE A 758 -33.49 1.04 23.67
N LEU A 759 -33.63 -0.27 23.87
CA LEU A 759 -34.17 -1.18 22.86
C LEU A 759 -35.65 -0.85 22.55
N ASP A 760 -36.46 -0.56 23.57
CA ASP A 760 -37.84 -0.08 23.44
C ASP A 760 -37.90 1.36 22.87
N ALA A 761 -36.79 2.12 22.96
CA ALA A 761 -36.59 3.40 22.29
C ALA A 761 -36.27 3.28 20.79
N GLY A 762 -35.96 2.09 20.29
CA GLY A 762 -35.69 1.82 18.88
C GLY A 762 -34.23 1.64 18.50
N VAL A 763 -33.32 1.54 19.49
CA VAL A 763 -31.91 1.21 19.24
C VAL A 763 -31.80 -0.25 18.75
N GLY A 764 -30.89 -0.50 17.80
CA GLY A 764 -30.60 -1.86 17.31
C GLY A 764 -29.84 -2.71 18.33
N ILE A 765 -28.66 -2.25 18.74
CA ILE A 765 -27.75 -2.94 19.65
C ILE A 765 -27.33 -1.96 20.74
N VAL A 766 -27.39 -2.41 22.00
CA VAL A 766 -26.91 -1.64 23.15
C VAL A 766 -25.73 -2.38 23.78
N VAL A 767 -24.61 -1.67 23.93
CA VAL A 767 -23.36 -2.15 24.48
C VAL A 767 -23.10 -1.39 25.79
N VAL A 768 -22.85 -2.12 26.88
CA VAL A 768 -22.48 -1.55 28.18
C VAL A 768 -21.12 -2.09 28.61
N THR A 769 -20.12 -1.23 28.74
CA THR A 769 -18.80 -1.58 29.27
C THR A 769 -18.72 -1.39 30.79
N ARG A 770 -18.06 -2.32 31.47
CA ARG A 770 -18.06 -2.46 32.94
C ARG A 770 -16.65 -2.57 33.53
N GLY A 771 -15.66 -2.01 32.84
CA GLY A 771 -14.25 -2.05 33.23
C GLY A 771 -13.77 -3.49 33.45
N LYS A 772 -13.32 -3.79 34.67
CA LYS A 772 -12.84 -5.13 35.07
C LYS A 772 -13.88 -6.25 34.99
N LEU A 773 -15.17 -5.92 34.91
CA LEU A 773 -16.25 -6.90 34.73
C LEU A 773 -16.54 -7.21 33.26
N GLY A 774 -15.83 -6.58 32.31
CA GLY A 774 -15.95 -6.83 30.88
C GLY A 774 -17.01 -5.95 30.22
N SER A 775 -17.81 -6.54 29.35
CA SER A 775 -18.90 -5.86 28.65
C SER A 775 -20.14 -6.75 28.54
N VAL A 776 -21.31 -6.13 28.37
CA VAL A 776 -22.55 -6.82 28.03
C VAL A 776 -23.19 -6.17 26.80
N VAL A 777 -23.69 -6.99 25.90
CA VAL A 777 -24.32 -6.56 24.64
C VAL A 777 -25.71 -7.17 24.55
N TYR A 778 -26.70 -6.35 24.20
CA TYR A 778 -28.08 -6.78 23.97
C TYR A 778 -28.57 -6.24 22.63
N CYS A 779 -29.14 -7.13 21.83
CA CYS A 779 -29.70 -6.83 20.52
C CYS A 779 -31.23 -6.78 20.57
N ASN A 780 -31.81 -5.92 19.76
CA ASN A 780 -33.26 -5.84 19.57
C ASN A 780 -33.77 -7.10 18.85
N SER A 781 -35.05 -7.44 19.03
CA SER A 781 -35.67 -8.61 18.39
C SER A 781 -35.84 -8.46 16.87
N LYS A 782 -35.57 -7.27 16.34
CA LYS A 782 -35.47 -6.97 14.92
C LYS A 782 -34.38 -5.94 14.68
N LEU A 783 -33.37 -6.29 13.89
CA LEU A 783 -32.28 -5.40 13.53
C LEU A 783 -32.50 -4.78 12.14
N ARG A 784 -31.68 -3.80 11.78
CA ARG A 784 -31.67 -3.26 10.40
C ARG A 784 -30.89 -4.21 9.49
N PRO A 785 -31.21 -4.31 8.18
CA PRO A 785 -30.50 -5.19 7.24
C PRO A 785 -29.00 -4.90 7.07
N THR A 786 -28.50 -3.79 7.59
CA THR A 786 -27.06 -3.44 7.59
C THR A 786 -26.29 -4.12 8.73
N LEU A 787 -26.97 -4.59 9.78
CA LEU A 787 -26.42 -5.39 10.87
C LEU A 787 -26.57 -6.90 10.60
N PRO A 788 -25.76 -7.77 11.23
CA PRO A 788 -25.95 -9.22 11.16
C PRO A 788 -27.31 -9.69 11.67
N ALA A 789 -28.11 -10.35 10.82
CA ALA A 789 -29.39 -10.94 11.20
C ALA A 789 -29.25 -12.06 12.26
N SER A 790 -28.09 -12.72 12.28
CA SER A 790 -27.70 -13.72 13.29
C SER A 790 -27.65 -13.17 14.74
N TRP A 791 -27.68 -11.84 14.91
CA TRP A 791 -27.65 -11.19 16.23
C TRP A 791 -29.04 -10.81 16.75
N GLU A 792 -30.12 -10.98 15.97
CA GLU A 792 -31.48 -10.59 16.38
C GLU A 792 -31.93 -11.27 17.68
N GLY A 793 -32.35 -10.46 18.67
CA GLY A 793 -32.75 -10.92 20.01
C GLY A 793 -31.61 -11.52 20.86
N GLY A 794 -30.37 -11.54 20.37
CA GLY A 794 -29.21 -12.06 21.08
C GLY A 794 -28.78 -11.19 22.26
N SER A 795 -28.13 -11.82 23.24
CA SER A 795 -27.40 -11.10 24.30
C SER A 795 -26.16 -11.89 24.68
N VAL A 796 -25.03 -11.21 24.86
CA VAL A 796 -23.76 -11.80 25.33
C VAL A 796 -23.18 -10.98 26.47
N ALA A 797 -22.50 -11.65 27.40
CA ALA A 797 -21.64 -11.04 28.40
C ALA A 797 -20.22 -11.54 28.13
N THR A 798 -19.30 -10.62 27.83
CA THR A 798 -17.91 -10.93 27.51
C THR A 798 -17.03 -10.48 28.69
N PRO A 799 -16.19 -11.34 29.27
CA PRO A 799 -15.32 -10.96 30.38
C PRO A 799 -14.28 -9.91 29.95
N ALA A 800 -13.70 -9.19 30.92
CA ALA A 800 -12.59 -8.29 30.63
C ALA A 800 -11.38 -9.09 30.11
N SER A 801 -10.67 -8.56 29.11
CA SER A 801 -9.40 -9.13 28.68
C SER A 801 -8.37 -9.03 29.80
N MET A 802 -7.72 -10.16 30.11
CA MET A 802 -6.69 -10.23 31.13
C MET A 802 -5.38 -9.66 30.61
N LEU A 803 -4.90 -8.58 31.22
CA LEU A 803 -3.57 -8.02 30.99
C LEU A 803 -2.54 -8.66 31.94
N ALA A 804 -1.30 -8.77 31.49
CA ALA A 804 -0.22 -9.37 32.27
C ALA A 804 -0.01 -8.64 33.62
N ARG A 805 0.37 -9.39 34.65
CA ARG A 805 0.51 -8.85 36.01
C ARG A 805 1.62 -7.79 36.07
N GLY A 806 1.23 -6.54 36.28
CA GLY A 806 2.14 -5.39 36.32
C GLY A 806 2.14 -4.52 35.05
N THR A 807 1.30 -4.82 34.05
CA THR A 807 1.04 -3.94 32.91
C THR A 807 0.58 -2.56 33.39
N MET A 808 1.21 -1.49 32.87
CA MET A 808 0.75 -0.13 33.08
C MET A 808 -0.46 0.16 32.18
N ILE A 809 -1.54 0.69 32.76
CA ILE A 809 -2.81 0.92 32.06
C ILE A 809 -3.08 2.42 31.87
N ASN A 810 -3.61 2.77 30.70
CA ASN A 810 -4.11 4.10 30.36
C ASN A 810 -5.52 3.93 29.76
N SER A 811 -6.54 4.07 30.59
CA SER A 811 -7.94 3.87 30.21
C SER A 811 -8.55 4.98 29.35
N ASN A 812 -7.76 5.99 28.94
CA ASN A 812 -8.27 7.04 28.06
C ASN A 812 -8.68 6.44 26.69
N GLY A 813 -9.77 6.91 26.08
CA GLY A 813 -10.23 6.38 24.80
C GLY A 813 -10.70 4.91 24.81
N ALA A 814 -10.82 4.25 25.97
CA ALA A 814 -11.15 2.82 26.05
C ALA A 814 -12.53 2.47 25.50
N GLY A 815 -13.54 3.30 25.80
CA GLY A 815 -14.91 3.16 25.26
C GLY A 815 -14.97 3.42 23.76
N ASP A 816 -14.24 4.43 23.29
CA ASP A 816 -14.13 4.77 21.87
C ASP A 816 -13.46 3.65 21.07
N ALA A 817 -12.39 3.06 21.64
CA ALA A 817 -11.68 1.94 21.05
C ALA A 817 -12.54 0.66 21.01
N PHE A 818 -13.30 0.39 22.07
CA PHE A 818 -14.29 -0.68 22.08
C PHE A 818 -15.35 -0.45 21.00
N THR A 819 -15.93 0.75 20.94
CA THR A 819 -17.00 1.10 20.00
C THR A 819 -16.53 1.04 18.54
N ALA A 820 -15.32 1.53 18.27
CA ALA A 820 -14.67 1.41 16.97
C ALA A 820 -14.43 -0.06 16.58
N GLY A 821 -13.93 -0.89 17.49
CA GLY A 821 -13.73 -2.32 17.27
C GLY A 821 -15.03 -3.08 17.06
N PHE A 822 -16.07 -2.78 17.83
CA PHE A 822 -17.39 -3.41 17.70
C PHE A 822 -18.11 -2.98 16.41
N LEU A 823 -17.96 -1.72 16.01
CA LEU A 823 -18.46 -1.21 14.72
C LEU A 823 -17.79 -1.95 13.55
N LEU A 824 -16.47 -2.10 13.57
CA LEU A 824 -15.75 -2.90 12.58
C LEU A 824 -16.24 -4.36 12.58
N ALA A 825 -16.42 -4.97 13.75
CA ALA A 825 -16.93 -6.34 13.87
C ALA A 825 -18.33 -6.50 13.25
N ALA A 826 -19.21 -5.51 13.42
CA ALA A 826 -20.54 -5.47 12.80
C ALA A 826 -20.49 -5.26 11.27
N MET A 827 -19.39 -4.72 10.73
CA MET A 827 -19.17 -4.56 9.27
C MET A 827 -18.54 -5.82 8.63
N LEU A 828 -17.82 -6.66 9.37
CA LEU A 828 -17.12 -7.83 8.81
C LEU A 828 -18.08 -8.89 8.23
N ARG A 829 -17.71 -9.46 7.07
CA ARG A 829 -18.41 -10.54 6.36
C ARG A 829 -17.42 -11.60 5.88
N HIS A 830 -17.73 -12.87 6.08
CA HIS A 830 -16.95 -14.00 5.57
C HIS A 830 -17.23 -14.21 4.07
N THR A 831 -16.22 -14.48 3.25
CA THR A 831 -16.34 -14.51 1.77
C THR A 831 -16.88 -15.84 1.23
N GLY A 832 -16.67 -16.94 1.96
CA GLY A 832 -17.17 -18.28 1.62
C GLY A 832 -16.12 -19.28 1.15
N VAL A 833 -14.83 -18.96 1.29
CA VAL A 833 -13.71 -19.86 0.97
C VAL A 833 -13.22 -20.57 2.24
N ASP A 834 -13.20 -21.91 2.21
CA ASP A 834 -12.60 -22.78 3.24
C ASP A 834 -11.49 -23.63 2.57
N VAL A 835 -10.22 -23.54 3.00
CA VAL A 835 -9.08 -24.34 2.46
C VAL A 835 -8.71 -25.48 3.42
N LYS A 836 -8.30 -26.66 2.91
CA LYS A 836 -7.91 -27.86 3.68
C LYS A 836 -6.53 -28.37 3.28
N ASP A 837 -5.77 -28.91 4.24
CA ASP A 837 -4.60 -29.79 4.05
C ASP A 837 -4.44 -30.78 5.24
N ASP A 838 -3.62 -31.84 5.08
CA ASP A 838 -3.61 -33.06 5.90
C ASP A 838 -2.47 -33.19 6.96
N ALA A 839 -2.82 -33.82 8.09
CA ALA A 839 -2.00 -34.64 9.03
C ALA A 839 -1.00 -34.02 10.06
N GLU A 840 -0.86 -34.70 11.21
CA GLU A 840 -0.21 -34.26 12.46
C GLU A 840 1.10 -35.04 12.80
N MET A 841 1.98 -34.50 13.69
CA MET A 841 2.32 -35.17 14.98
C MET A 841 3.25 -34.41 15.95
N SER A 842 2.86 -34.42 17.25
CA SER A 842 3.68 -34.42 18.50
C SER A 842 4.59 -33.25 18.95
N SER A 843 4.35 -32.83 20.20
CA SER A 843 5.23 -32.08 21.13
C SER A 843 5.74 -33.07 22.25
N PRO A 844 6.41 -32.72 23.40
CA PRO A 844 6.55 -31.41 24.09
C PRO A 844 7.89 -31.10 24.83
N SER A 845 7.95 -29.91 25.44
CA SER A 845 8.35 -29.63 26.86
C SER A 845 9.31 -28.45 27.11
N SER A 846 9.22 -27.87 28.31
CA SER A 846 9.62 -26.49 28.67
C SER A 846 10.67 -26.39 29.78
N ARG A 847 11.36 -25.23 29.87
CA ARG A 847 11.70 -24.47 31.11
C ARG A 847 12.51 -23.21 30.79
N GLY A 848 12.42 -22.16 31.62
CA GLY A 848 12.99 -20.85 31.29
C GLY A 848 13.51 -19.98 32.45
N THR A 849 13.87 -18.74 32.12
CA THR A 849 14.31 -17.60 32.98
C THR A 849 15.67 -17.75 33.71
N PRO A 850 16.36 -16.66 34.15
CA PRO A 850 15.94 -15.25 34.20
C PRO A 850 16.89 -14.21 33.54
N THR A 851 16.39 -12.98 33.43
CA THR A 851 17.06 -11.78 32.89
C THR A 851 17.83 -10.97 33.94
N LYS A 852 18.92 -10.31 33.51
CA LYS A 852 19.45 -9.07 34.10
C LYS A 852 20.06 -8.18 33.01
N SER A 853 19.44 -7.03 32.75
CA SER A 853 20.09 -5.82 32.23
C SER A 853 20.40 -4.91 33.44
N PRO A 854 21.41 -4.02 33.40
CA PRO A 854 21.27 -2.75 32.67
C PRO A 854 22.56 -2.13 32.10
N ALA A 855 22.39 -1.30 31.07
CA ALA A 855 23.08 -0.02 30.78
C ALA A 855 23.05 0.25 29.27
N LYS A 856 22.52 1.40 28.82
CA LYS A 856 22.61 1.82 27.42
C LYS A 856 24.08 2.02 27.06
N LYS A 857 24.60 1.18 26.17
CA LYS A 857 25.93 1.32 25.58
C LYS A 857 25.81 1.90 24.17
N GLN A 858 26.79 2.72 23.83
CA GLN A 858 27.04 3.25 22.49
C GLN A 858 27.03 2.10 21.47
N LEU A 859 26.38 2.27 20.32
CA LEU A 859 26.18 1.18 19.36
C LEU A 859 27.55 0.85 18.73
N THR A 860 28.15 -0.27 19.14
CA THR A 860 29.44 -0.70 18.62
C THR A 860 29.25 -1.44 17.28
N PRO A 861 30.28 -1.49 16.42
CA PRO A 861 30.24 -2.29 15.18
C PRO A 861 29.79 -3.74 15.41
N TYR A 862 30.24 -4.32 16.54
CA TYR A 862 29.83 -5.65 16.98
C TYR A 862 28.35 -5.75 17.35
N ALA A 863 27.76 -4.72 17.97
CA ALA A 863 26.34 -4.71 18.32
C ALA A 863 25.44 -4.65 17.08
N LEU A 864 25.88 -3.93 16.04
CA LEU A 864 25.15 -3.86 14.76
C LEU A 864 25.19 -5.21 14.03
N TYR A 865 26.39 -5.80 13.90
CA TYR A 865 26.59 -7.13 13.32
C TYR A 865 25.78 -8.21 14.07
N MET A 866 25.73 -8.13 15.40
CA MET A 866 24.88 -8.97 16.25
C MET A 866 23.39 -8.82 15.89
N GLN A 867 22.88 -7.60 15.65
CA GLN A 867 21.48 -7.36 15.27
C GLN A 867 21.17 -7.97 13.89
N GLU A 868 21.96 -7.67 12.86
CA GLU A 868 21.72 -8.15 11.48
C GLU A 868 21.72 -9.70 11.39
N ASN A 869 22.54 -10.39 12.21
CA ASN A 869 22.63 -11.85 12.23
C ASN A 869 21.71 -12.55 13.25
N TYR A 870 21.05 -11.80 14.16
CA TYR A 870 20.31 -12.38 15.28
C TYR A 870 19.14 -13.25 14.83
N LEU A 871 18.37 -12.82 13.83
CA LEU A 871 17.18 -13.54 13.35
C LEU A 871 17.54 -14.88 12.72
N THR A 872 18.55 -14.92 11.85
CA THR A 872 19.04 -16.16 11.21
C THR A 872 19.52 -17.17 12.24
N LEU A 873 20.31 -16.72 13.23
CA LEU A 873 20.78 -17.59 14.31
C LEU A 873 19.67 -18.00 15.28
N LYS A 874 18.68 -17.13 15.53
CA LYS A 874 17.51 -17.45 16.37
C LYS A 874 16.69 -18.60 15.80
N THR A 875 16.50 -18.62 14.49
CA THR A 875 15.81 -19.72 13.78
C THR A 875 16.66 -20.99 13.77
N GLN A 876 17.95 -20.90 13.40
CA GLN A 876 18.85 -22.06 13.35
C GLN A 876 19.07 -22.73 14.72
N LEU A 877 19.08 -21.96 15.81
CA LEU A 877 19.37 -22.42 17.17
C LEU A 877 18.12 -22.49 18.06
N GLN A 878 16.93 -22.55 17.45
CA GLN A 878 15.63 -22.73 18.12
C GLN A 878 15.39 -21.78 19.32
N GLY A 879 15.91 -20.56 19.24
CA GLY A 879 15.76 -19.54 20.28
C GLY A 879 16.67 -19.68 21.52
N ASP A 880 17.64 -20.61 21.58
CA ASP A 880 18.61 -20.63 22.69
C ASP A 880 19.53 -19.40 22.64
N LYS A 881 19.18 -18.40 23.46
CA LYS A 881 19.90 -17.13 23.57
C LYS A 881 21.38 -17.30 23.90
N LYS A 882 21.78 -18.34 24.66
CA LYS A 882 23.18 -18.56 25.02
C LYS A 882 23.97 -19.13 23.84
N ALA A 883 23.40 -20.09 23.12
CA ALA A 883 24.00 -20.62 21.88
C ALA A 883 24.12 -19.53 20.81
N ILE A 884 23.07 -18.72 20.60
CA ILE A 884 23.04 -17.61 19.63
C ILE A 884 24.16 -16.61 19.90
N PHE A 885 24.28 -16.11 21.13
CA PHE A 885 25.35 -15.15 21.48
C PHE A 885 26.75 -15.76 21.33
N SER A 886 26.96 -17.02 21.74
CA SER A 886 28.24 -17.69 21.56
C SER A 886 28.61 -17.85 20.08
N LYS A 887 27.66 -18.28 19.24
CA LYS A 887 27.89 -18.49 17.80
C LYS A 887 28.08 -17.17 17.05
N CYS A 888 27.33 -16.13 17.38
CA CYS A 888 27.46 -14.82 16.75
C CYS A 888 28.76 -14.10 17.15
N HIS A 889 29.27 -14.34 18.38
CA HIS A 889 30.60 -13.87 18.77
C HIS A 889 31.71 -14.61 18.02
N GLU A 890 31.59 -15.93 17.84
CA GLU A 890 32.51 -16.74 17.03
C GLU A 890 32.51 -16.29 15.56
N LEU A 891 31.35 -15.96 14.99
CA LEU A 891 31.24 -15.38 13.65
C LEU A 891 31.96 -14.03 13.58
N TRP A 892 31.67 -13.10 14.50
CA TRP A 892 32.32 -11.79 14.53
C TRP A 892 33.84 -11.87 14.68
N GLU A 893 34.38 -12.72 15.56
CA GLU A 893 35.84 -12.83 15.71
C GLU A 893 36.51 -13.33 14.42
N ASN A 894 35.88 -14.29 13.72
CA ASN A 894 36.35 -14.78 12.42
C ASN A 894 36.01 -13.88 11.23
N GLU A 895 35.20 -12.84 11.42
CA GLU A 895 34.76 -11.92 10.37
C GLU A 895 35.91 -11.04 9.84
N SER A 896 35.88 -10.73 8.54
CA SER A 896 37.01 -10.09 7.87
C SER A 896 37.29 -8.65 8.36
N PRO A 897 38.56 -8.17 8.33
CA PRO A 897 38.88 -6.79 8.73
C PRO A 897 38.15 -5.73 7.92
N ALA A 898 37.87 -6.03 6.64
CA ALA A 898 37.09 -5.14 5.80
C ALA A 898 35.66 -5.02 6.32
N VAL A 899 35.00 -6.15 6.66
CA VAL A 899 33.58 -6.15 7.08
C VAL A 899 33.45 -5.40 8.39
N LYS A 900 34.36 -5.65 9.34
CA LYS A 900 34.51 -4.85 10.57
C LYS A 900 34.66 -3.35 10.26
N ALA A 901 35.45 -2.95 9.25
CA ALA A 901 35.60 -1.56 8.83
C ALA A 901 34.39 -0.95 8.06
N MET A 902 33.47 -1.77 7.53
CA MET A 902 32.13 -1.30 7.11
C MET A 902 31.24 -1.11 8.31
N TYR A 903 31.20 -2.07 9.24
CA TYR A 903 30.43 -1.90 10.46
C TYR A 903 30.97 -0.77 11.36
N GLU A 904 32.24 -0.39 11.26
CA GLU A 904 32.80 0.84 11.86
C GLU A 904 32.32 2.11 11.18
N ARG A 905 32.22 2.13 9.85
CA ARG A 905 31.65 3.26 9.11
C ARG A 905 30.14 3.35 9.30
N ARG A 906 29.39 2.25 9.09
CA ARG A 906 27.96 2.14 9.38
C ARG A 906 27.65 2.52 10.81
N ALA A 907 28.30 1.94 11.83
CA ALA A 907 28.05 2.35 13.21
C ALA A 907 28.44 3.83 13.48
N SER A 908 29.46 4.38 12.82
CA SER A 908 29.76 5.82 12.91
C SER A 908 28.73 6.69 12.20
N GLU A 909 28.11 6.20 11.12
CA GLU A 909 27.06 6.86 10.35
C GLU A 909 25.69 6.72 11.06
N GLU A 910 25.39 5.59 11.70
CA GLU A 910 24.14 5.30 12.41
C GLU A 910 24.08 5.91 13.81
N ASN A 911 25.19 5.90 14.57
CA ASN A 911 25.30 6.72 15.79
C ASN A 911 25.13 8.23 15.46
N ASN A 912 25.22 8.62 14.18
CA ASN A 912 24.92 9.98 13.68
C ASN A 912 23.57 10.13 12.96
N THR A 913 22.86 9.05 12.57
CA THR A 913 21.70 9.17 11.66
C THR A 913 20.47 8.30 11.99
N ALA A 914 20.54 7.32 12.91
CA ALA A 914 19.34 6.55 13.29
C ALA A 914 19.37 6.02 14.73
N THR A 915 18.38 6.43 15.54
CA THR A 915 17.89 5.56 16.62
C THR A 915 16.70 4.75 16.08
N GLN A 916 17.07 3.75 15.28
CA GLN A 916 16.38 2.49 14.98
C GLN A 916 14.84 2.44 14.90
N THR A 917 14.38 2.25 13.67
CA THR A 917 13.78 1.01 13.17
C THR A 917 13.16 -0.06 14.11
N GLU A 918 11.93 -0.50 13.79
CA GLU A 918 11.48 -1.82 13.25
C GLU A 918 11.72 -3.17 14.01
N ASP A 919 10.83 -4.20 14.07
CA ASP A 919 9.33 -4.38 13.98
C ASP A 919 8.92 -5.89 14.20
N VAL A 920 7.65 -6.27 13.89
CA VAL A 920 7.19 -7.53 13.19
C VAL A 920 6.63 -8.79 13.93
N ASN A 921 5.43 -9.23 13.48
CA ASN A 921 4.69 -10.55 13.31
C ASN A 921 4.70 -11.69 14.41
N SER A 922 3.68 -12.58 14.57
CA SER A 922 2.30 -12.75 14.01
C SER A 922 1.47 -13.94 14.60
N SER A 923 0.17 -14.03 14.22
CA SER A 923 -0.56 -15.16 13.53
C SER A 923 -1.13 -16.46 14.20
N PHE A 924 -2.41 -16.73 13.85
CA PHE A 924 -3.09 -17.92 13.23
C PHE A 924 -3.44 -19.18 14.10
N ASP A 925 -4.47 -20.04 13.85
CA ASP A 925 -5.99 -20.03 13.82
C ASP A 925 -6.51 -21.54 13.86
N SER A 926 -7.84 -21.91 13.88
CA SER A 926 -8.49 -23.09 13.18
C SER A 926 -9.87 -23.67 13.61
N SER A 927 -10.88 -23.50 12.72
CA SER A 927 -11.88 -24.45 12.09
C SER A 927 -12.32 -25.80 12.74
N GLN A 928 -13.43 -26.48 12.38
CA GLN A 928 -14.14 -26.60 11.07
C GLN A 928 -15.57 -27.23 11.25
N MET A 929 -16.54 -26.95 10.36
CA MET A 929 -17.38 -27.93 9.60
C MET A 929 -18.67 -27.34 8.96
N MET A 930 -18.73 -27.40 7.61
CA MET A 930 -19.81 -27.87 6.70
C MET A 930 -21.31 -27.75 7.05
N THR A 931 -22.27 -27.56 6.13
CA THR A 931 -22.32 -27.06 4.73
C THR A 931 -23.79 -26.83 4.38
N ASP A 932 -24.25 -25.59 4.34
CA ASP A 932 -25.44 -25.11 3.61
C ASP A 932 -25.55 -23.58 3.83
N SER A 933 -26.17 -22.84 2.90
CA SER A 933 -26.32 -21.36 2.89
C SER A 933 -25.03 -20.51 2.72
N ILE A 934 -24.71 -20.15 1.47
CA ILE A 934 -23.51 -19.35 1.11
C ILE A 934 -23.89 -17.88 0.82
N LYS A 935 -24.55 -17.19 1.78
CA LYS A 935 -24.85 -15.75 1.64
C LYS A 935 -24.70 -14.86 2.88
N GLU A 936 -24.75 -15.38 4.10
CA GLU A 936 -24.64 -14.56 5.33
C GLU A 936 -23.82 -15.23 6.44
N ARG A 937 -22.53 -15.50 6.19
CA ARG A 937 -21.58 -15.78 7.29
C ARG A 937 -21.04 -14.45 7.83
N THR A 938 -21.45 -14.13 9.06
CA THR A 938 -21.05 -12.95 9.85
C THR A 938 -20.30 -13.43 11.09
N LEU A 939 -19.62 -12.54 11.82
CA LEU A 939 -19.13 -12.89 13.17
C LEU A 939 -20.32 -13.26 14.06
N SER A 940 -20.12 -14.16 15.02
CA SER A 940 -21.09 -14.32 16.11
C SER A 940 -21.11 -13.04 16.97
N LEU A 941 -22.21 -12.82 17.70
CA LEU A 941 -22.32 -11.66 18.60
C LEU A 941 -21.22 -11.70 19.68
N GLU A 942 -20.85 -12.91 20.11
CA GLU A 942 -19.78 -13.18 21.08
C GLU A 942 -18.40 -12.85 20.50
N SER A 943 -18.03 -13.41 19.35
CA SER A 943 -16.74 -13.10 18.70
C SER A 943 -16.60 -11.62 18.37
N ALA A 944 -17.69 -10.92 18.04
CA ALA A 944 -17.69 -9.47 17.83
C ALA A 944 -17.45 -8.67 19.12
N ALA A 945 -18.07 -9.07 20.24
CA ALA A 945 -17.84 -8.46 21.55
C ALA A 945 -16.43 -8.75 22.08
N THR A 946 -15.91 -9.96 21.87
CA THR A 946 -14.53 -10.34 22.20
C THR A 946 -13.52 -9.54 21.36
N LEU A 947 -13.75 -9.37 20.06
CA LEU A 947 -12.87 -8.58 19.18
C LEU A 947 -12.79 -7.12 19.63
N ALA A 948 -13.94 -6.51 19.94
CA ALA A 948 -13.99 -5.17 20.52
C ALA A 948 -13.24 -5.08 21.86
N THR A 949 -13.36 -6.12 22.70
CA THR A 949 -12.66 -6.22 24.00
C THR A 949 -11.14 -6.31 23.81
N LEU A 950 -10.64 -7.10 22.85
CA LEU A 950 -9.21 -7.20 22.57
C LEU A 950 -8.62 -5.92 21.95
N ILE A 951 -9.36 -5.28 21.02
CA ILE A 951 -8.97 -3.98 20.44
C ILE A 951 -8.89 -2.91 21.55
N ALA A 952 -9.86 -2.88 22.47
CA ALA A 952 -9.83 -2.00 23.62
C ALA A 952 -8.67 -2.33 24.58
N ALA A 953 -8.38 -3.61 24.84
CA ALA A 953 -7.24 -4.02 25.67
C ALA A 953 -5.89 -3.52 25.10
N ARG A 954 -5.68 -3.67 23.79
CA ARG A 954 -4.53 -3.10 23.05
C ARG A 954 -4.52 -1.56 22.98
N HIS A 955 -5.61 -0.90 23.35
CA HIS A 955 -5.67 0.56 23.49
C HIS A 955 -5.39 1.01 24.93
N ILE A 956 -5.71 0.17 25.93
CA ILE A 956 -5.53 0.45 27.35
C ILE A 956 -4.09 0.16 27.81
N ASP A 957 -3.47 -0.92 27.32
CA ASP A 957 -2.09 -1.28 27.65
C ASP A 957 -1.11 -0.23 27.12
N VAL A 958 -0.38 0.44 28.00
CA VAL A 958 0.59 1.51 27.65
C VAL A 958 1.69 1.02 26.72
N SER A 959 2.00 -0.29 26.71
CA SER A 959 3.00 -0.86 25.81
C SER A 959 2.52 -1.03 24.36
N THR A 960 1.21 -1.07 24.11
CA THR A 960 0.63 -1.29 22.76
C THR A 960 -0.37 -0.20 22.33
N ARG A 961 -0.75 0.71 23.23
CA ARG A 961 -1.64 1.86 22.97
C ARG A 961 -1.16 2.74 21.82
N ASP A 962 0.15 2.93 21.71
CA ASP A 962 0.77 3.85 20.77
C ASP A 962 1.39 3.13 19.56
N ASP A 963 1.14 1.82 19.42
CA ASP A 963 1.48 1.07 18.22
C ASP A 963 0.76 1.67 17.01
N LEU A 964 1.52 1.87 15.94
CA LEU A 964 1.06 2.37 14.65
C LEU A 964 0.25 1.31 13.88
N HIS A 965 0.33 0.06 14.32
CA HIS A 965 -0.25 -1.12 13.70
C HIS A 965 -0.87 -2.04 14.76
N LEU A 966 -2.02 -2.61 14.44
CA LEU A 966 -2.63 -3.73 15.13
C LEU A 966 -3.01 -4.76 14.08
N ASP A 967 -2.42 -5.95 14.15
CA ASP A 967 -2.82 -7.06 13.29
C ASP A 967 -4.23 -7.52 13.63
N LEU A 968 -5.15 -7.32 12.69
CA LEU A 968 -6.52 -7.78 12.84
C LEU A 968 -6.62 -9.30 12.72
N ASN A 969 -5.70 -9.97 12.03
CA ASN A 969 -5.70 -11.44 11.93
C ASN A 969 -5.47 -12.04 13.33
N THR A 970 -4.35 -11.69 13.98
CA THR A 970 -4.02 -12.10 15.37
C THR A 970 -5.16 -11.78 16.36
N LEU A 971 -5.88 -10.67 16.16
CA LEU A 971 -7.04 -10.34 17.01
C LEU A 971 -8.28 -11.19 16.70
N LEU A 972 -8.55 -11.49 15.42
CA LEU A 972 -9.66 -12.35 15.00
C LEU A 972 -9.44 -13.81 15.41
N GLU A 973 -8.21 -14.31 15.35
CA GLU A 973 -7.85 -15.64 15.80
C GLU A 973 -8.22 -15.88 17.26
N HIS A 974 -7.80 -15.01 18.16
CA HIS A 974 -8.18 -15.07 19.56
C HIS A 974 -9.70 -14.96 19.79
N CYS A 975 -10.49 -14.50 18.82
CA CYS A 975 -11.96 -14.42 18.88
C CYS A 975 -12.69 -15.59 18.22
N LEU A 976 -12.01 -16.36 17.37
CA LEU A 976 -12.56 -17.50 16.63
C LEU A 976 -12.09 -18.85 17.21
N LEU A 977 -10.92 -18.88 17.87
CA LEU A 977 -10.34 -20.03 18.57
C LEU A 977 -10.90 -20.27 19.99
N LEU A 978 -12.02 -19.64 20.37
CA LEU A 978 -12.65 -19.85 21.68
C LEU A 978 -13.92 -20.72 21.59
N PRO A 979 -13.81 -22.05 21.44
CA PRO A 979 -14.70 -22.97 22.15
C PRO A 979 -14.32 -23.02 23.63
N ASN A 980 -15.31 -23.26 24.50
CA ASN A 980 -15.09 -23.47 25.93
C ASN A 980 -14.15 -24.66 26.18
N ASP A 981 -12.93 -24.40 26.69
CA ASP A 981 -12.31 -25.10 27.84
C ASP A 981 -10.87 -24.60 28.08
N GLY A 982 -10.48 -24.37 29.34
CA GLY A 982 -9.06 -24.28 29.75
C GLY A 982 -8.43 -22.89 29.90
N LEU A 983 -8.98 -22.03 30.76
CA LEU A 983 -8.29 -20.83 31.26
C LEU A 983 -7.41 -21.20 32.48
N GLU A 984 -6.17 -21.64 32.27
CA GLU A 984 -5.16 -21.76 33.35
C GLU A 984 -3.72 -21.57 32.81
N GLU A 985 -2.99 -20.61 33.42
CA GLU A 985 -1.55 -20.29 33.28
C GLU A 985 -0.94 -19.92 31.90
N ILE A 986 -0.90 -18.60 31.60
CA ILE A 986 0.31 -17.87 31.10
C ILE A 986 0.40 -16.52 31.83
#